data_AF-A0A4T2A0D5-F1
#
_entry.id   AF-A0A4T2A0D5-F1
#
_cell.length_a   1.000
_cell.length_b   1.000
_cell.length_c   1.000
_cell.angle_alpha   90.00
_cell.angle_beta   90.00
_cell.angle_gamma   90.00
#
_symmetry.space_group_name_H-M   'P 1'
#
loop_
_entity.id
_entity.type
_entity.pdbx_description
1 polymer ?
#
loop_
_entity_poly.entity_id
_entity_poly.type
_entity_poly.pdbx_seq_one_letter_code
_entity_poly.pdbx_strand_id
1 'polypeptide(L)'
;MRKRKLTLAISASITALCMLNTVQAHANPQEDFMLLEQEKAANQVYKAFFPNEDIARKAAISFHGQLLESHYKQGYLIMELTEEEQEKLAAFGFTFEVASEFIAKRNEVLTLIQNRLQQRSLKSATAMSDASLASIPGYACYETLESTYSVASGMASQFPGIAQWLLVGQTWEKLNGQGGHDIGVLKLTNKAITGNKPKLFINSAIHAREYTTAPLVLDFARWLVNGYGTDADATWILDHHEVHLMLQTNPDGRKKAETGLSWRKNANQNYCGANSNSRGADLNRNFSFGWNSTNGQGSSGSACNDTYRGPSAGSEPEIQALESYVRSLWPDRRGPGKNDAAPSDTSGIHLDIHSYSELVLWPWGDTSQAAPNGTALQTLGRKFALFNGYAPQQSIGLYPTDGTSDGISYGELGVAAYTFELGTQFFQSCTVYQNTIKPKNLPALIYAAKVVRTPYTTPGGPDISNLALSGNASSGVPAGTLVTLSATASDLGFSTRNGTEPTQNVTAAEYYIDKAPWESGAQAMPLQPLDGSFNGKTEGLTGNIATTGLLPGKHTVYVRARDASGTWGALSAAFLVIGSGPVQPNYCSAASGNANDEWISQVSLGSFSRSSGASTYSDFTEARIGQAVNLQRGSNSLRLTPQFAGSVYNEYWKVWVDLNKDGDFTDAGEELFTSTRALSTVVNGNLVIPAGAATGKTRLRVAMRYNTAPVPCGTFNYGEVEDYTVNIE
;
A
#
# COMPACT_ATOMS: atom_id res chain seq x y z
N MET A 1 -38.91 23.58 30.05
CA MET A 1 -39.34 23.63 28.63
C MET A 1 -38.24 24.23 27.76
N ARG A 2 -37.45 23.39 27.06
CA ARG A 2 -36.81 23.68 25.77
C ARG A 2 -36.06 22.42 25.33
N LYS A 3 -36.75 21.60 24.53
CA LYS A 3 -36.20 20.49 23.74
C LYS A 3 -36.02 21.00 22.30
N ARG A 4 -34.90 20.65 21.66
CA ARG A 4 -34.72 20.23 20.23
C ARG A 4 -33.22 20.21 19.95
N LYS A 5 -32.59 19.03 20.06
CA LYS A 5 -32.24 18.10 18.97
C LYS A 5 -31.22 18.71 18.00
N LEU A 6 -29.95 18.40 18.28
CA LEU A 6 -28.82 18.48 17.38
C LEU A 6 -28.87 17.20 16.50
N THR A 7 -29.24 17.35 15.24
CA THR A 7 -29.04 16.33 14.20
C THR A 7 -28.19 17.03 13.14
N LEU A 8 -26.88 16.76 13.11
CA LEU A 8 -25.98 17.33 12.11
C LEU A 8 -24.90 16.31 11.73
N ALA A 9 -25.24 15.43 10.79
CA ALA A 9 -24.31 14.77 9.87
C ALA A 9 -25.18 14.04 8.82
N ILE A 10 -24.70 13.99 7.57
CA ILE A 10 -25.39 13.49 6.37
C ILE A 10 -26.28 14.54 5.68
N SER A 11 -25.64 15.55 5.08
CA SER A 11 -26.01 16.11 3.76
C SER A 11 -25.07 17.27 3.43
N ALA A 12 -23.91 16.95 2.86
CA ALA A 12 -23.04 17.96 2.22
C ALA A 12 -22.16 17.27 1.18
N SER A 13 -22.75 16.87 0.05
CA SER A 13 -22.00 16.44 -1.15
C SER A 13 -22.87 16.57 -2.41
N ILE A 14 -23.49 17.74 -2.66
CA ILE A 14 -24.12 18.04 -3.97
C ILE A 14 -23.77 19.47 -4.43
N THR A 15 -22.65 20.06 -3.99
CA THR A 15 -22.34 21.45 -4.43
C THR A 15 -20.84 21.72 -4.52
N ALA A 16 -20.13 20.84 -5.22
CA ALA A 16 -18.79 21.13 -5.75
C ALA A 16 -18.57 20.51 -7.16
N LEU A 17 -19.65 20.16 -7.86
CA LEU A 17 -19.62 19.49 -9.18
C LEU A 17 -19.92 20.46 -10.33
N CYS A 18 -19.38 21.69 -10.29
CA CYS A 18 -19.60 22.71 -11.33
C CYS A 18 -18.33 23.24 -12.00
N MET A 19 -17.19 22.57 -11.86
CA MET A 19 -15.95 22.94 -12.56
C MET A 19 -15.23 21.74 -13.22
N LEU A 20 -15.89 20.60 -13.43
CA LEU A 20 -15.39 19.51 -14.28
C LEU A 20 -16.28 19.45 -15.52
N ASN A 21 -15.84 20.16 -16.56
CA ASN A 21 -16.42 20.08 -17.89
C ASN A 21 -16.43 18.62 -18.36
N THR A 22 -17.61 18.17 -18.83
CA THR A 22 -17.85 17.06 -19.75
C THR A 22 -17.02 15.78 -19.52
N VAL A 23 -17.64 14.79 -18.86
CA VAL A 23 -17.24 13.38 -18.99
C VAL A 23 -17.33 13.02 -20.48
N GLN A 24 -16.20 13.04 -21.18
CA GLN A 24 -16.14 12.68 -22.58
C GLN A 24 -16.13 11.15 -22.66
N ALA A 25 -17.31 10.57 -22.87
CA ALA A 25 -17.44 9.16 -23.19
C ALA A 25 -16.51 8.81 -24.39
N HIS A 26 -15.98 7.59 -24.40
CA HIS A 26 -15.14 7.04 -25.49
C HIS A 26 -15.60 7.53 -26.86
N ALA A 27 -14.70 8.22 -27.57
CA ALA A 27 -15.05 9.08 -28.69
C ALA A 27 -15.50 8.33 -29.96
N ASN A 28 -15.35 7.00 -30.07
CA ASN A 28 -15.78 6.28 -31.27
C ASN A 28 -15.95 4.76 -31.06
N PRO A 29 -17.18 4.25 -30.81
CA PRO A 29 -17.44 2.81 -30.68
C PRO A 29 -17.06 1.97 -31.91
N GLN A 30 -17.02 2.57 -33.11
CA GLN A 30 -16.62 1.87 -34.33
C GLN A 30 -15.10 1.65 -34.39
N GLU A 31 -14.33 2.63 -33.92
CA GLU A 31 -12.88 2.50 -33.78
C GLU A 31 -12.54 1.39 -32.79
N ASP A 32 -13.14 1.42 -31.59
CA ASP A 32 -12.90 0.41 -30.56
C ASP A 32 -13.21 -1.01 -31.07
N PHE A 33 -14.31 -1.18 -31.83
CA PHE A 33 -14.65 -2.47 -32.43
C PHE A 33 -13.59 -2.96 -33.43
N MET A 34 -13.12 -2.09 -34.33
CA MET A 34 -12.08 -2.41 -35.31
C MET A 34 -10.75 -2.78 -34.64
N LEU A 35 -10.34 -2.04 -33.61
CA LEU A 35 -9.12 -2.30 -32.85
C LEU A 35 -9.19 -3.64 -32.11
N LEU A 36 -10.36 -4.00 -31.56
CA LEU A 36 -10.57 -5.32 -30.92
C LEU A 36 -10.49 -6.47 -31.94
N GLU A 37 -10.93 -6.28 -33.18
CA GLU A 37 -10.75 -7.28 -34.23
C GLU A 37 -9.27 -7.46 -34.62
N GLN A 38 -8.48 -6.39 -34.65
CA GLN A 38 -7.02 -6.48 -34.85
C GLN A 38 -6.34 -7.25 -33.72
N GLU A 39 -6.71 -6.98 -32.46
CA GLU A 39 -6.18 -7.68 -31.28
C GLU A 39 -6.51 -9.18 -31.34
N LYS A 40 -7.73 -9.53 -31.76
CA LYS A 40 -8.14 -10.94 -31.96
C LYS A 40 -7.34 -11.64 -33.06
N ALA A 41 -6.97 -10.91 -34.11
CA ALA A 41 -6.23 -11.45 -35.25
C ALA A 41 -4.77 -11.79 -34.91
N ALA A 42 -4.19 -11.20 -33.87
CA ALA A 42 -2.84 -11.50 -33.41
C ALA A 42 -2.73 -12.94 -32.89
N ASN A 43 -2.22 -13.86 -33.70
CA ASN A 43 -2.18 -15.30 -33.41
C ASN A 43 -0.76 -15.87 -33.23
N GLN A 44 0.27 -15.04 -33.40
CA GLN A 44 1.69 -15.41 -33.23
C GLN A 44 2.10 -15.41 -31.76
N VAL A 45 1.32 -16.08 -30.91
CA VAL A 45 1.54 -16.12 -29.46
C VAL A 45 2.06 -17.49 -29.05
N TYR A 46 3.18 -17.51 -28.34
CA TYR A 46 3.92 -18.71 -27.99
C TYR A 46 4.17 -18.81 -26.48
N LYS A 47 4.11 -20.04 -25.97
CA LYS A 47 4.79 -20.46 -24.75
C LYS A 47 6.28 -20.58 -25.10
N ALA A 48 7.09 -19.62 -24.66
CA ALA A 48 8.53 -19.61 -24.81
C ALA A 48 9.17 -20.24 -23.55
N PHE A 49 9.54 -21.50 -23.63
CA PHE A 49 10.19 -22.24 -22.54
C PHE A 49 11.65 -21.79 -22.41
N PHE A 50 12.06 -21.44 -21.20
CA PHE A 50 13.39 -20.90 -20.94
C PHE A 50 14.31 -21.94 -20.28
N PRO A 51 15.64 -21.84 -20.47
CA PRO A 51 16.59 -22.79 -19.89
C PRO A 51 16.82 -22.58 -18.38
N ASN A 52 16.65 -21.35 -17.88
CA ASN A 52 16.69 -21.00 -16.45
C ASN A 52 16.02 -19.63 -16.21
N GLU A 53 15.69 -19.35 -14.95
CA GLU A 53 15.01 -18.10 -14.56
C GLU A 53 15.83 -16.84 -14.85
N ASP A 54 17.16 -16.86 -14.74
CA ASP A 54 17.99 -15.67 -14.97
C ASP A 54 17.93 -15.23 -16.44
N ILE A 55 18.03 -16.19 -17.36
CA ILE A 55 17.85 -15.94 -18.80
C ILE A 55 16.42 -15.48 -19.08
N ALA A 56 15.41 -16.05 -18.42
CA ALA A 56 14.02 -15.62 -18.57
C ALA A 56 13.81 -14.16 -18.14
N ARG A 57 14.42 -13.74 -17.03
CA ARG A 57 14.32 -12.35 -16.53
C ARG A 57 15.05 -11.36 -17.44
N LYS A 58 16.19 -11.74 -18.01
CA LYS A 58 16.87 -10.94 -19.04
C LYS A 58 16.06 -10.84 -20.32
N ALA A 59 15.42 -11.93 -20.74
CA ALA A 59 14.53 -11.92 -21.90
C ALA A 59 13.34 -11.01 -21.66
N ALA A 60 12.77 -11.04 -20.45
CA ALA A 60 11.66 -10.18 -20.08
C ALA A 60 11.97 -8.68 -20.17
N ILE A 61 13.20 -8.28 -19.83
CA ILE A 61 13.67 -6.89 -20.00
C ILE A 61 13.77 -6.53 -21.48
N SER A 62 14.48 -7.35 -22.27
CA SER A 62 14.79 -7.01 -23.66
C SER A 62 13.56 -7.09 -24.56
N PHE A 63 12.71 -8.09 -24.35
CA PHE A 63 11.50 -8.34 -25.13
C PHE A 63 10.22 -7.89 -24.40
N HIS A 64 10.31 -6.84 -23.58
CA HIS A 64 9.16 -6.33 -22.80
C HIS A 64 7.95 -5.96 -23.67
N GLY A 65 8.19 -5.53 -24.91
CA GLY A 65 7.12 -5.25 -25.88
C GLY A 65 6.32 -6.50 -26.27
N GLN A 66 7.01 -7.62 -26.45
CA GLN A 66 6.46 -8.91 -26.90
C GLN A 66 5.86 -9.74 -25.76
N LEU A 67 6.29 -9.49 -24.54
CA LEU A 67 5.96 -10.25 -23.34
C LEU A 67 4.49 -10.04 -22.92
N LEU A 68 3.70 -11.11 -22.64
CA LEU A 68 2.25 -11.06 -22.28
C LEU A 68 1.87 -11.69 -20.92
N GLU A 69 2.38 -12.90 -20.60
CA GLU A 69 2.44 -13.43 -19.22
C GLU A 69 3.81 -14.03 -18.84
N SER A 70 4.16 -14.12 -17.55
CA SER A 70 5.34 -14.84 -17.05
C SER A 70 4.97 -15.96 -16.06
N HIS A 71 5.48 -17.15 -16.33
CA HIS A 71 5.18 -18.37 -15.57
C HIS A 71 6.48 -19.01 -15.08
N TYR A 72 7.22 -18.28 -14.24
CA TYR A 72 8.57 -18.69 -13.82
C TYR A 72 8.62 -20.08 -13.18
N LYS A 73 7.63 -20.43 -12.35
CA LYS A 73 7.57 -21.75 -11.70
C LYS A 73 7.33 -22.90 -12.69
N GLN A 74 6.67 -22.60 -13.81
CA GLN A 74 6.35 -23.56 -14.85
C GLN A 74 7.39 -23.58 -15.98
N GLY A 75 8.39 -22.69 -15.95
CA GLY A 75 9.51 -22.71 -16.89
C GLY A 75 9.23 -22.04 -18.24
N TYR A 76 8.21 -21.18 -18.37
CA TYR A 76 7.92 -20.49 -19.64
C TYR A 76 7.42 -19.04 -19.48
N LEU A 77 7.50 -18.30 -20.58
CA LEU A 77 6.86 -17.00 -20.79
C LEU A 77 5.78 -17.14 -21.87
N ILE A 78 4.74 -16.31 -21.83
CA ILE A 78 3.81 -16.14 -22.95
C ILE A 78 4.23 -14.88 -23.69
N MET A 79 4.52 -14.99 -24.99
CA MET A 79 5.05 -13.89 -25.79
C MET A 79 4.43 -13.89 -27.18
N GLU A 80 4.17 -12.70 -27.73
CA GLU A 80 3.86 -12.49 -29.13
C GLU A 80 5.17 -12.31 -29.90
N LEU A 81 5.52 -13.26 -30.77
CA LEU A 81 6.85 -13.34 -31.37
C LEU A 81 6.76 -13.55 -32.89
N THR A 82 7.51 -12.74 -33.62
CA THR A 82 7.86 -13.00 -35.02
C THR A 82 8.85 -14.18 -35.13
N GLU A 83 9.04 -14.71 -36.33
CA GLU A 83 10.04 -15.76 -36.59
C GLU A 83 11.45 -15.29 -36.23
N GLU A 84 11.81 -14.04 -36.57
CA GLU A 84 13.13 -13.46 -36.23
C GLU A 84 13.36 -13.37 -34.71
N GLU A 85 12.33 -13.03 -33.94
CA GLU A 85 12.42 -12.94 -32.48
C GLU A 85 12.53 -14.33 -31.83
N GLN A 86 11.85 -15.34 -32.39
CA GLN A 86 12.04 -16.73 -31.98
C GLN A 86 13.47 -17.21 -32.25
N GLU A 87 14.05 -16.89 -33.41
CA GLU A 87 15.45 -17.22 -33.71
C GLU A 87 16.43 -16.56 -32.72
N LYS A 88 16.22 -15.29 -32.39
CA LYS A 88 17.01 -14.57 -31.37
C LYS A 88 16.92 -15.25 -30.01
N LEU A 89 15.72 -15.59 -29.55
CA LEU A 89 15.53 -16.26 -28.27
C LEU A 89 16.05 -17.71 -28.27
N ALA A 90 15.94 -18.44 -29.39
CA ALA A 90 16.49 -19.78 -29.55
C ALA A 90 18.02 -19.80 -29.38
N ALA A 91 18.72 -18.74 -29.79
CA ALA A 91 20.16 -18.58 -29.56
C ALA A 91 20.53 -18.52 -28.06
N PHE A 92 19.57 -18.18 -27.19
CA PHE A 92 19.70 -18.23 -25.73
C PHE A 92 19.10 -19.50 -25.11
N GLY A 93 18.76 -20.50 -25.92
CA GLY A 93 18.27 -21.80 -25.47
C GLY A 93 16.76 -21.87 -25.21
N PHE A 94 15.97 -20.93 -25.73
CA PHE A 94 14.51 -21.02 -25.67
C PHE A 94 13.95 -22.03 -26.67
N THR A 95 12.82 -22.65 -26.32
CA THR A 95 11.99 -23.44 -27.21
C THR A 95 10.54 -22.95 -27.19
N PHE A 96 9.77 -23.24 -28.23
CA PHE A 96 8.46 -22.62 -28.44
C PHE A 96 7.36 -23.64 -28.70
N GLU A 97 6.21 -23.36 -28.12
CA GLU A 97 4.93 -24.02 -28.41
C GLU A 97 3.87 -22.95 -28.61
N VAL A 98 2.92 -23.16 -29.53
CA VAL A 98 1.80 -22.21 -29.70
C VAL A 98 0.98 -22.14 -28.43
N ALA A 99 0.70 -20.92 -27.95
CA ALA A 99 -0.07 -20.68 -26.73
C ALA A 99 -1.59 -20.78 -26.94
N SER A 100 -2.06 -21.91 -27.48
CA SER A 100 -3.47 -22.09 -27.91
C SER A 100 -4.49 -21.79 -26.82
N GLU A 101 -4.22 -22.20 -25.57
CA GLU A 101 -5.10 -21.95 -24.42
C GLU A 101 -5.21 -20.46 -24.08
N PHE A 102 -4.08 -19.74 -24.13
CA PHE A 102 -4.05 -18.31 -23.89
C PHE A 102 -4.83 -17.56 -24.98
N ILE A 103 -4.59 -17.90 -26.25
CA ILE A 103 -5.30 -17.30 -27.40
C ILE A 103 -6.81 -17.51 -27.28
N ALA A 104 -7.24 -18.73 -26.96
CA ALA A 104 -8.67 -19.05 -26.79
C ALA A 104 -9.31 -18.21 -25.68
N LYS A 105 -8.67 -18.14 -24.50
CA LYS A 105 -9.16 -17.36 -23.36
C LYS A 105 -9.19 -15.86 -23.66
N ARG A 106 -8.15 -15.32 -24.28
CA ARG A 106 -8.10 -13.92 -24.72
C ARG A 106 -9.26 -13.62 -25.67
N ASN A 107 -9.46 -14.45 -26.69
CA ASN A 107 -10.50 -14.23 -27.70
C ASN A 107 -11.92 -14.35 -27.12
N GLU A 108 -12.13 -15.21 -26.12
CA GLU A 108 -13.40 -15.27 -25.36
C GLU A 108 -13.67 -13.94 -24.65
N VAL A 109 -12.69 -13.41 -23.92
CA VAL A 109 -12.80 -12.12 -23.21
C VAL A 109 -13.07 -10.98 -24.19
N LEU A 110 -12.32 -10.89 -25.29
CA LEU A 110 -12.50 -9.85 -26.31
C LEU A 110 -13.90 -9.93 -26.95
N THR A 111 -14.41 -11.14 -27.19
CA THR A 111 -15.78 -11.33 -27.70
C THR A 111 -16.83 -10.85 -26.71
N LEU A 112 -16.66 -11.12 -25.41
CA LEU A 112 -17.56 -10.62 -24.38
C LEU A 112 -17.57 -9.09 -24.32
N ILE A 113 -16.40 -8.45 -24.48
CA ILE A 113 -16.28 -7.00 -24.53
C ILE A 113 -17.00 -6.42 -25.76
N GLN A 114 -16.74 -6.97 -26.95
CA GLN A 114 -17.41 -6.53 -28.18
C GLN A 114 -18.93 -6.65 -28.09
N ASN A 115 -19.44 -7.76 -27.55
CA ASN A 115 -20.87 -7.94 -27.34
C ASN A 115 -21.46 -6.87 -26.41
N ARG A 116 -20.73 -6.47 -25.35
CA ARG A 116 -21.16 -5.37 -24.47
C ARG A 116 -21.15 -4.02 -25.17
N LEU A 117 -20.13 -3.74 -25.98
CA LEU A 117 -20.06 -2.49 -26.77
C LEU A 117 -21.21 -2.40 -27.77
N GLN A 118 -21.52 -3.50 -28.47
CA GLN A 118 -22.66 -3.57 -29.39
C GLN A 118 -23.99 -3.36 -28.66
N GLN A 119 -24.18 -3.98 -27.49
CA GLN A 119 -25.38 -3.77 -26.67
C GLN A 119 -25.51 -2.32 -26.16
N ARG A 120 -24.39 -1.65 -25.84
CA ARG A 120 -24.36 -0.23 -25.45
C ARG A 120 -24.73 0.68 -26.63
N SER A 121 -24.23 0.40 -27.82
CA SER A 121 -24.58 1.14 -29.04
C SER A 121 -26.06 1.03 -29.42
N LEU A 122 -26.76 -0.03 -28.99
CA LEU A 122 -28.17 -0.28 -29.29
C LEU A 122 -29.15 0.30 -28.24
N LYS A 123 -28.68 0.65 -27.03
CA LYS A 123 -29.49 1.32 -26.01
C LYS A 123 -29.23 2.82 -26.07
N SER A 124 -30.26 3.62 -26.40
CA SER A 124 -30.24 5.09 -26.23
C SER A 124 -29.59 5.45 -24.90
N ALA A 125 -28.62 6.36 -24.92
CA ALA A 125 -27.82 6.80 -23.78
C ALA A 125 -28.67 7.41 -22.65
N THR A 126 -29.35 6.58 -21.87
CA THR A 126 -29.92 6.97 -20.57
C THR A 126 -28.88 6.70 -19.49
N ALA A 127 -28.53 7.79 -18.80
CA ALA A 127 -27.62 7.94 -17.66
C ALA A 127 -27.05 6.61 -17.10
N MET A 128 -25.79 6.35 -17.43
CA MET A 128 -24.98 5.41 -16.65
C MET A 128 -24.86 5.96 -15.23
N SER A 129 -25.11 5.12 -14.22
CA SER A 129 -24.84 5.48 -12.83
C SER A 129 -23.33 5.64 -12.63
N ASP A 130 -22.93 6.60 -11.76
CA ASP A 130 -21.52 6.87 -11.39
C ASP A 130 -20.71 5.60 -11.04
N ALA A 131 -21.38 4.56 -10.52
CA ALA A 131 -20.76 3.29 -10.17
C ALA A 131 -20.17 2.50 -11.36
N SER A 132 -20.65 2.74 -12.59
CA SER A 132 -20.21 2.01 -13.80
C SER A 132 -19.02 2.64 -14.55
N LEU A 133 -18.57 3.81 -14.10
CA LEU A 133 -17.37 4.53 -14.58
C LEU A 133 -16.22 4.48 -13.57
N ALA A 134 -16.42 3.92 -12.38
CA ALA A 134 -15.45 3.95 -11.28
C ALA A 134 -14.29 2.95 -11.46
N SER A 135 -14.51 1.84 -12.18
CA SER A 135 -13.53 0.76 -12.33
C SER A 135 -13.46 0.19 -13.73
N ILE A 136 -12.30 -0.39 -14.06
CA ILE A 136 -12.03 -0.97 -15.38
C ILE A 136 -12.92 -2.22 -15.56
N PRO A 137 -13.61 -2.38 -16.72
CA PRO A 137 -14.45 -3.54 -16.98
C PRO A 137 -13.70 -4.88 -16.79
N GLY A 138 -14.25 -5.76 -15.95
CA GLY A 138 -13.63 -7.05 -15.60
C GLY A 138 -12.59 -6.98 -14.48
N TYR A 139 -12.20 -5.78 -14.05
CA TYR A 139 -11.20 -5.53 -13.02
C TYR A 139 -11.71 -4.50 -12.00
N ALA A 140 -12.71 -4.87 -11.21
CA ALA A 140 -13.43 -3.97 -10.31
C ALA A 140 -12.55 -3.27 -9.24
N CYS A 141 -11.34 -3.78 -9.00
CA CYS A 141 -10.36 -3.23 -8.08
C CYS A 141 -9.47 -2.14 -8.67
N TYR A 142 -9.45 -1.97 -10.00
CA TYR A 142 -8.65 -0.96 -10.67
C TYR A 142 -9.55 0.18 -11.13
N GLU A 143 -9.19 1.39 -10.70
CA GLU A 143 -9.85 2.61 -11.11
C GLU A 143 -9.63 2.88 -12.60
N THR A 144 -10.66 3.41 -13.26
CA THR A 144 -10.48 4.05 -14.57
C THR A 144 -9.59 5.29 -14.44
N LEU A 145 -9.13 5.84 -15.57
CA LEU A 145 -8.44 7.12 -15.64
C LEU A 145 -9.22 8.22 -14.91
N GLU A 146 -10.52 8.35 -15.21
CA GLU A 146 -11.38 9.39 -14.64
C GLU A 146 -11.56 9.20 -13.14
N SER A 147 -11.75 7.95 -12.70
CA SER A 147 -11.86 7.62 -11.28
C SER A 147 -10.55 7.90 -10.54
N THR A 148 -9.40 7.56 -11.13
CA THR A 148 -8.07 7.87 -10.59
C THR A 148 -7.90 9.39 -10.38
N TYR A 149 -8.25 10.20 -11.38
CA TYR A 149 -8.14 11.66 -11.30
C TYR A 149 -9.15 12.28 -10.33
N SER A 150 -10.36 11.73 -10.27
CA SER A 150 -11.39 12.14 -9.31
C SER A 150 -10.94 11.88 -7.87
N VAL A 151 -10.34 10.72 -7.58
CA VAL A 151 -9.78 10.41 -6.26
C VAL A 151 -8.64 11.36 -5.92
N ALA A 152 -7.69 11.60 -6.83
CA ALA A 152 -6.54 12.47 -6.59
C ALA A 152 -6.93 13.94 -6.36
N SER A 153 -7.80 14.50 -7.21
CA SER A 153 -8.34 15.85 -7.03
C SER A 153 -9.25 15.97 -5.79
N GLY A 154 -9.99 14.90 -5.47
CA GLY A 154 -10.77 14.76 -4.25
C GLY A 154 -9.89 14.82 -2.99
N MET A 155 -8.74 14.12 -2.97
CA MET A 155 -7.78 14.21 -1.87
C MET A 155 -7.25 15.63 -1.67
N ALA A 156 -6.91 16.34 -2.74
CA ALA A 156 -6.48 17.73 -2.67
C ALA A 156 -7.55 18.67 -2.11
N SER A 157 -8.82 18.39 -2.40
CA SER A 157 -9.96 19.17 -1.91
C SER A 157 -10.30 18.86 -0.45
N GLN A 158 -10.23 17.59 -0.05
CA GLN A 158 -10.55 17.12 1.30
C GLN A 158 -9.42 17.42 2.30
N PHE A 159 -8.17 17.36 1.85
CA PHE A 159 -6.98 17.51 2.69
C PHE A 159 -6.05 18.63 2.18
N PRO A 160 -6.52 19.87 2.03
CA PRO A 160 -5.77 20.95 1.37
C PRO A 160 -4.48 21.34 2.08
N GLY A 161 -4.33 21.03 3.38
CA GLY A 161 -3.11 21.25 4.15
C GLY A 161 -1.97 20.28 3.82
N ILE A 162 -2.29 19.09 3.28
CA ILE A 162 -1.31 18.04 2.99
C ILE A 162 -1.31 17.55 1.54
N ALA A 163 -2.29 17.94 0.72
CA ALA A 163 -2.44 17.47 -0.66
C ALA A 163 -2.63 18.62 -1.66
N GLN A 164 -2.17 18.43 -2.89
CA GLN A 164 -2.36 19.34 -4.02
C GLN A 164 -2.39 18.55 -5.33
N TRP A 165 -3.38 18.84 -6.18
CA TRP A 165 -3.46 18.31 -7.54
C TRP A 165 -2.89 19.35 -8.52
N LEU A 166 -1.86 18.96 -9.27
CA LEU A 166 -1.15 19.81 -10.21
C LEU A 166 -1.38 19.30 -11.62
N LEU A 167 -1.70 20.18 -12.58
CA LEU A 167 -1.67 19.86 -14.00
C LEU A 167 -0.31 20.30 -14.55
N VAL A 168 0.44 19.37 -15.15
CA VAL A 168 1.85 19.56 -15.52
C VAL A 168 2.12 19.44 -17.02
N GLY A 169 1.11 19.03 -17.80
CA GLY A 169 1.21 18.90 -19.24
C GLY A 169 -0.10 18.43 -19.86
N GLN A 170 -0.08 18.18 -21.16
CA GLN A 170 -1.23 17.71 -21.93
C GLN A 170 -0.77 16.58 -22.84
N THR A 171 -1.65 15.62 -23.07
CA THR A 171 -1.37 14.50 -23.98
C THR A 171 -1.38 14.92 -25.45
N TRP A 172 -0.88 14.05 -26.32
CA TRP A 172 -0.85 14.31 -27.75
C TRP A 172 -2.24 14.53 -28.34
N GLU A 173 -3.24 13.70 -28.01
CA GLU A 173 -4.59 13.89 -28.57
C GLU A 173 -5.14 15.27 -28.17
N LYS A 174 -4.89 15.69 -26.90
CA LYS A 174 -5.37 16.97 -26.37
C LYS A 174 -4.76 18.16 -27.10
N LEU A 175 -3.45 18.12 -27.33
CA LEU A 175 -2.74 19.16 -28.07
C LEU A 175 -3.15 19.23 -29.55
N ASN A 176 -3.64 18.13 -30.13
CA ASN A 176 -4.09 18.05 -31.51
C ASN A 176 -5.62 18.19 -31.66
N GLY A 177 -6.34 18.55 -30.60
CA GLY A 177 -7.78 18.78 -30.63
C GLY A 177 -8.62 17.53 -30.91
N GLN A 178 -8.11 16.34 -30.59
CA GLN A 178 -8.76 15.05 -30.86
C GLN A 178 -9.54 14.47 -29.66
N GLY A 179 -9.82 15.30 -28.65
CA GLY A 179 -10.08 14.78 -27.29
C GLY A 179 -8.75 14.52 -26.59
N GLY A 180 -8.74 13.92 -25.40
CA GLY A 180 -7.51 13.66 -24.65
C GLY A 180 -7.48 14.35 -23.29
N HIS A 181 -6.35 14.26 -22.58
CA HIS A 181 -6.31 14.52 -21.14
C HIS A 181 -5.18 15.48 -20.73
N ASP A 182 -5.37 16.16 -19.61
CA ASP A 182 -4.24 16.79 -18.93
C ASP A 182 -3.44 15.71 -18.19
N ILE A 183 -2.14 15.93 -18.03
CA ILE A 183 -1.27 15.08 -17.22
C ILE A 183 -1.19 15.69 -15.83
N GLY A 184 -1.56 14.92 -14.82
CA GLY A 184 -1.66 15.37 -13.45
C GLY A 184 -0.66 14.74 -12.49
N VAL A 185 -0.25 15.51 -11.48
CA VAL A 185 0.57 15.06 -10.36
C VAL A 185 -0.13 15.37 -9.03
N LEU A 186 -0.30 14.34 -8.19
CA LEU A 186 -0.71 14.51 -6.80
C LEU A 186 0.54 14.75 -5.96
N LYS A 187 0.71 15.98 -5.47
CA LYS A 187 1.74 16.36 -4.51
C LYS A 187 1.19 16.21 -3.09
N LEU A 188 1.88 15.42 -2.26
CA LEU A 188 1.58 15.19 -0.86
C LEU A 188 2.74 15.69 0.02
N THR A 189 2.46 16.63 0.92
CA THR A 189 3.39 17.14 1.95
C THR A 189 2.63 18.07 2.89
N ASN A 190 3.00 18.10 4.17
CA ASN A 190 2.48 19.10 5.10
C ASN A 190 2.97 20.50 4.72
N LYS A 191 2.06 21.33 4.20
CA LYS A 191 2.34 22.69 3.73
C LYS A 191 2.64 23.68 4.87
N ALA A 192 2.27 23.35 6.11
CA ALA A 192 2.57 24.19 7.26
C ALA A 192 4.06 24.17 7.62
N ILE A 193 4.76 23.06 7.33
CA ILE A 193 6.20 22.95 7.51
C ILE A 193 6.89 23.36 6.21
N THR A 194 7.55 24.50 6.25
CA THR A 194 8.23 25.11 5.10
C THR A 194 9.72 24.72 5.06
N GLY A 195 10.36 24.98 3.92
CA GLY A 195 11.78 24.68 3.70
C GLY A 195 12.00 23.67 2.57
N ASN A 196 13.27 23.42 2.24
CA ASN A 196 13.62 22.45 1.20
C ASN A 196 13.49 21.02 1.77
N LYS A 197 12.48 20.29 1.30
CA LYS A 197 12.21 18.91 1.67
C LYS A 197 12.75 17.95 0.59
N PRO A 198 13.36 16.82 0.99
CA PRO A 198 13.60 15.67 0.12
C PRO A 198 12.36 15.26 -0.65
N LYS A 199 12.51 14.83 -1.90
CA LYS A 199 11.38 14.56 -2.81
C LYS A 199 11.42 13.12 -3.29
N LEU A 200 10.31 12.41 -3.17
CA LEU A 200 10.05 11.14 -3.83
C LEU A 200 9.14 11.41 -5.02
N PHE A 201 9.58 11.10 -6.23
CA PHE A 201 8.72 11.11 -7.41
C PHE A 201 8.42 9.68 -7.82
N ILE A 202 7.14 9.40 -8.08
CA ILE A 202 6.69 8.13 -8.63
C ILE A 202 5.83 8.42 -9.84
N ASN A 203 6.22 7.90 -10.99
CA ASN A 203 5.35 7.83 -12.16
C ASN A 203 4.88 6.38 -12.35
N SER A 204 3.70 6.23 -12.95
CA SER A 204 3.12 4.93 -13.25
C SER A 204 2.28 5.01 -14.53
N ALA A 205 1.89 3.83 -15.04
CA ALA A 205 1.07 3.72 -16.23
C ALA A 205 1.65 4.50 -17.44
N ILE A 206 2.97 4.47 -17.61
CA ILE A 206 3.62 4.99 -18.82
C ILE A 206 3.38 4.05 -20.01
N HIS A 207 3.32 2.73 -19.77
CA HIS A 207 2.67 1.80 -20.68
C HIS A 207 1.24 1.54 -20.24
N ALA A 208 0.30 1.67 -21.18
CA ALA A 208 -1.11 1.74 -20.86
C ALA A 208 -1.72 0.41 -20.37
N ARG A 209 -1.30 -0.73 -20.91
CA ARG A 209 -1.82 -2.06 -20.54
C ARG A 209 -1.44 -2.52 -19.13
N GLU A 210 -0.49 -1.86 -18.49
CA GLU A 210 0.05 -2.24 -17.18
C GLU A 210 -0.90 -1.80 -16.05
N TYR A 211 -1.95 -2.59 -15.78
CA TYR A 211 -3.09 -2.18 -14.94
C TYR A 211 -2.75 -2.02 -13.46
N THR A 212 -1.81 -2.80 -12.95
CA THR A 212 -1.47 -2.86 -11.52
C THR A 212 -0.73 -1.62 -11.02
N THR A 213 -0.17 -0.83 -11.92
CA THR A 213 0.78 0.25 -11.62
C THR A 213 0.11 1.43 -10.92
N ALA A 214 -0.83 2.11 -11.59
CA ALA A 214 -1.55 3.26 -11.06
C ALA A 214 -2.32 2.97 -9.74
N PRO A 215 -3.04 1.84 -9.60
CA PRO A 215 -3.74 1.49 -8.36
C PRO A 215 -2.79 1.30 -7.16
N LEU A 216 -1.60 0.72 -7.36
CA LEU A 216 -0.61 0.58 -6.29
C LEU A 216 -0.13 1.95 -5.80
N VAL A 217 0.18 2.86 -6.73
CA VAL A 217 0.62 4.22 -6.41
C VAL A 217 -0.49 5.02 -5.75
N LEU A 218 -1.75 4.83 -6.18
CA LEU A 218 -2.91 5.44 -5.54
C LEU A 218 -3.17 4.88 -4.13
N ASP A 219 -2.96 3.58 -3.91
CA ASP A 219 -3.03 2.97 -2.58
C ASP A 219 -1.94 3.49 -1.64
N PHE A 220 -0.75 3.80 -2.16
CA PHE A 220 0.28 4.49 -1.40
C PHE A 220 -0.13 5.92 -1.02
N ALA A 221 -0.76 6.67 -1.94
CA ALA A 221 -1.35 7.98 -1.63
C ALA A 221 -2.40 7.88 -0.51
N ARG A 222 -3.29 6.87 -0.59
CA ARG A 222 -4.30 6.60 0.45
C ARG A 222 -3.68 6.32 1.81
N TRP A 223 -2.62 5.51 1.86
CA TRP A 223 -1.92 5.22 3.11
C TRP A 223 -1.33 6.49 3.73
N LEU A 224 -0.67 7.35 2.94
CA LEU A 224 -0.12 8.61 3.43
C LEU A 224 -1.19 9.57 3.95
N VAL A 225 -2.24 9.80 3.16
CA VAL A 225 -3.29 10.77 3.49
C VAL A 225 -4.14 10.31 4.67
N ASN A 226 -4.56 9.04 4.70
CA ASN A 226 -5.38 8.51 5.81
C ASN A 226 -4.55 8.26 7.08
N GLY A 227 -3.25 7.99 6.91
CA GLY A 227 -2.30 7.80 8.00
C GLY A 227 -1.83 9.12 8.63
N TYR A 228 -1.98 10.27 7.96
CA TYR A 228 -1.54 11.54 8.51
C TYR A 228 -2.27 11.87 9.82
N GLY A 229 -1.50 11.99 10.91
CA GLY A 229 -1.97 12.19 12.27
C GLY A 229 -2.40 10.92 13.02
N THR A 230 -2.42 9.74 12.39
CA THR A 230 -2.83 8.46 13.02
C THR A 230 -1.75 7.37 12.95
N ASP A 231 -0.94 7.39 11.88
CA ASP A 231 0.26 6.61 11.68
C ASP A 231 1.48 7.54 11.78
N ALA A 232 2.41 7.21 12.68
CA ALA A 232 3.55 8.06 12.96
C ALA A 232 4.51 8.16 11.77
N ASP A 233 4.68 7.07 11.00
CA ASP A 233 5.53 7.05 9.82
C ASP A 233 4.95 7.89 8.68
N ALA A 234 3.67 7.71 8.36
CA ALA A 234 2.99 8.54 7.37
C ALA A 234 3.05 10.03 7.73
N THR A 235 2.92 10.34 9.03
CA THR A 235 2.94 11.71 9.52
C THR A 235 4.30 12.35 9.34
N TRP A 236 5.37 11.74 9.85
CA TRP A 236 6.69 12.37 9.73
C TRP A 236 7.19 12.42 8.29
N ILE A 237 6.82 11.43 7.46
CA ILE A 237 7.12 11.46 6.02
C ILE A 237 6.50 12.71 5.39
N LEU A 238 5.22 13.00 5.62
CA LEU A 238 4.59 14.20 5.05
C LEU A 238 5.10 15.50 5.68
N ASP A 239 5.50 15.47 6.95
CA ASP A 239 6.09 16.62 7.63
C ASP A 239 7.45 17.01 7.04
N HIS A 240 8.29 16.03 6.71
CA HIS A 240 9.69 16.28 6.36
C HIS A 240 10.05 16.02 4.89
N HIS A 241 9.20 15.34 4.12
CA HIS A 241 9.41 15.02 2.71
C HIS A 241 8.26 15.54 1.81
N GLU A 242 8.50 15.58 0.51
CA GLU A 242 7.45 15.74 -0.51
C GLU A 242 7.31 14.43 -1.30
N VAL A 243 6.08 13.98 -1.50
CA VAL A 243 5.77 12.81 -2.33
C VAL A 243 4.96 13.27 -3.52
N HIS A 244 5.45 13.00 -4.73
CA HIS A 244 4.90 13.46 -6.00
C HIS A 244 4.50 12.26 -6.84
N LEU A 245 3.21 12.14 -7.15
CA LEU A 245 2.65 10.94 -7.79
C LEU A 245 2.02 11.29 -9.14
N MET A 246 2.69 10.93 -10.24
CA MET A 246 2.14 10.96 -11.60
C MET A 246 1.43 9.63 -11.87
N LEU A 247 0.15 9.58 -11.50
CA LEU A 247 -0.63 8.33 -11.48
C LEU A 247 -0.90 7.77 -12.89
N GLN A 248 -1.00 8.62 -13.90
CA GLN A 248 -1.25 8.21 -15.28
C GLN A 248 -0.34 9.02 -16.19
N THR A 249 0.82 8.45 -16.51
CA THR A 249 1.81 9.08 -17.40
C THR A 249 1.35 9.04 -18.87
N ASN A 250 0.55 8.03 -19.23
CA ASN A 250 -0.03 7.86 -20.56
C ASN A 250 -1.57 7.80 -20.51
N PRO A 251 -2.28 8.92 -20.23
CA PRO A 251 -3.73 8.93 -20.10
C PRO A 251 -4.48 8.46 -21.36
N ASP A 252 -4.08 8.90 -22.55
CA ASP A 252 -4.78 8.56 -23.80
C ASP A 252 -4.60 7.07 -24.13
N GLY A 253 -3.38 6.55 -24.00
CA GLY A 253 -3.13 5.11 -24.11
C GLY A 253 -3.92 4.33 -23.06
N ARG A 254 -3.99 4.81 -21.81
CA ARG A 254 -4.77 4.17 -20.73
C ARG A 254 -6.23 3.99 -21.14
N LYS A 255 -6.85 5.00 -21.75
CA LYS A 255 -8.23 4.85 -22.28
C LYS A 255 -8.33 3.75 -23.31
N LYS A 256 -7.36 3.61 -24.21
CA LYS A 256 -7.35 2.49 -25.18
C LYS A 256 -7.23 1.15 -24.47
N ALA A 257 -6.34 1.03 -23.49
CA ALA A 257 -6.18 -0.20 -22.73
C ALA A 257 -7.46 -0.59 -21.95
N GLU A 258 -8.17 0.36 -21.32
CA GLU A 258 -9.41 0.14 -20.58
C GLU A 258 -10.54 -0.53 -21.39
N THR A 259 -10.45 -0.51 -22.72
CA THR A 259 -11.36 -1.24 -23.60
C THR A 259 -11.04 -2.74 -23.70
N GLY A 260 -9.97 -3.22 -23.06
CA GLY A 260 -9.50 -4.61 -23.10
C GLY A 260 -8.37 -4.87 -24.10
N LEU A 261 -7.94 -3.85 -24.85
CA LEU A 261 -6.81 -3.93 -25.77
C LEU A 261 -5.49 -4.05 -25.01
N SER A 262 -4.54 -4.83 -25.52
CA SER A 262 -3.16 -4.90 -25.00
C SER A 262 -2.33 -3.67 -25.42
N TRP A 263 -2.92 -2.47 -25.29
CA TRP A 263 -2.36 -1.21 -25.75
C TRP A 263 -1.18 -0.77 -24.89
N ARG A 264 -0.01 -0.56 -25.50
CA ARG A 264 1.22 -0.20 -24.80
C ARG A 264 1.54 1.30 -24.90
N LYS A 265 1.62 1.82 -26.12
CA LYS A 265 2.19 3.11 -26.50
C LYS A 265 1.26 4.30 -26.18
N ASN A 266 1.69 5.53 -26.45
CA ASN A 266 0.74 6.66 -26.47
C ASN A 266 -0.25 6.52 -27.66
N ALA A 267 -1.20 7.45 -27.78
CA ALA A 267 -2.24 7.37 -28.81
C ALA A 267 -1.93 8.15 -30.10
N ASN A 268 -0.68 8.60 -30.28
CA ASN A 268 -0.28 9.45 -31.39
C ASN A 268 -0.53 8.79 -32.76
N GLN A 269 -1.43 9.38 -33.55
CA GLN A 269 -1.93 8.81 -34.81
C GLN A 269 -0.99 9.05 -36.01
N ASN A 270 0.08 9.85 -35.83
CA ASN A 270 1.06 10.11 -36.89
C ASN A 270 1.98 8.90 -37.16
N TYR A 271 1.99 7.91 -36.27
CA TYR A 271 2.86 6.74 -36.36
C TYR A 271 2.03 5.48 -36.55
N CYS A 272 2.44 4.60 -37.46
CA CYS A 272 1.73 3.35 -37.81
C CYS A 272 0.26 3.51 -38.26
N GLY A 273 -0.15 4.71 -38.69
CA GLY A 273 -1.49 4.96 -39.21
C GLY A 273 -2.59 5.04 -38.14
N ALA A 274 -3.55 5.92 -38.36
CA ALA A 274 -4.59 6.25 -37.39
C ALA A 274 -5.51 5.08 -37.02
N ASN A 275 -5.53 3.97 -37.77
CA ASN A 275 -6.44 2.85 -37.51
C ASN A 275 -5.71 1.60 -36.98
N SER A 276 -4.45 1.70 -36.58
CA SER A 276 -3.64 0.57 -36.12
C SER A 276 -3.60 0.45 -34.59
N ASN A 277 -3.64 -0.78 -34.07
CA ASN A 277 -3.31 -1.08 -32.67
C ASN A 277 -1.85 -0.76 -32.31
N SER A 278 -0.97 -0.68 -33.30
CA SER A 278 0.45 -0.40 -33.12
C SER A 278 0.80 1.07 -33.36
N ARG A 279 -0.17 1.99 -33.37
CA ARG A 279 0.11 3.44 -33.48
C ARG A 279 0.72 4.00 -32.20
N GLY A 280 1.28 5.20 -32.29
CA GLY A 280 1.96 5.87 -31.19
C GLY A 280 3.44 5.50 -31.04
N ALA A 281 4.09 6.15 -30.09
CA ALA A 281 5.48 5.91 -29.69
C ALA A 281 5.54 5.28 -28.29
N ASP A 282 6.56 4.45 -28.07
CA ASP A 282 6.88 3.92 -26.76
C ASP A 282 7.47 5.05 -25.90
N LEU A 283 6.68 5.52 -24.95
CA LEU A 283 7.05 6.62 -24.07
C LEU A 283 8.33 6.30 -23.28
N ASN A 284 8.53 5.04 -22.86
CA ASN A 284 9.74 4.63 -22.15
C ASN A 284 10.89 4.21 -23.09
N ARG A 285 10.87 4.69 -24.35
CA ARG A 285 12.02 4.73 -25.28
C ARG A 285 12.25 6.15 -25.83
N ASN A 286 11.43 7.12 -25.44
CA ASN A 286 11.41 8.45 -26.02
C ASN A 286 12.14 9.51 -25.19
N PHE A 287 12.65 9.17 -23.99
CA PHE A 287 13.37 10.13 -23.15
C PHE A 287 14.62 10.68 -23.83
N SER A 288 14.90 11.95 -23.60
CA SER A 288 15.97 12.69 -24.25
C SER A 288 17.36 12.17 -23.88
N PHE A 289 17.56 11.81 -22.61
CA PHE A 289 18.81 11.21 -22.16
C PHE A 289 18.94 9.79 -22.71
N GLY A 290 20.03 9.53 -23.44
CA GLY A 290 20.33 8.21 -23.98
C GLY A 290 19.43 7.76 -25.14
N TRP A 291 18.62 8.65 -25.73
CA TRP A 291 17.77 8.32 -26.88
C TRP A 291 18.58 7.72 -28.03
N ASN A 292 18.20 6.52 -28.47
CA ASN A 292 18.89 5.77 -29.54
C ASN A 292 20.41 5.59 -29.31
N SER A 293 20.88 5.64 -28.07
CA SER A 293 22.30 5.51 -27.73
C SER A 293 22.88 4.13 -28.10
N THR A 294 22.01 3.14 -28.28
CA THR A 294 22.39 1.76 -28.65
C THR A 294 22.38 1.51 -30.17
N ASN A 295 22.19 2.56 -30.99
CA ASN A 295 22.11 2.46 -32.46
C ASN A 295 21.06 1.44 -32.95
N GLY A 296 19.85 1.52 -32.40
CA GLY A 296 18.73 0.69 -32.83
C GLY A 296 18.64 -0.70 -32.20
N GLN A 297 19.50 -1.03 -31.23
CA GLN A 297 19.43 -2.33 -30.54
C GLN A 297 18.44 -2.34 -29.37
N GLY A 298 18.29 -1.23 -28.64
CA GLY A 298 17.44 -1.14 -27.44
C GLY A 298 16.06 -0.51 -27.64
N SER A 299 15.82 0.02 -28.83
CA SER A 299 14.50 0.44 -29.28
C SER A 299 14.41 0.35 -30.80
N SER A 300 13.20 0.46 -31.34
CA SER A 300 12.97 0.37 -32.79
C SER A 300 12.82 1.74 -33.45
N GLY A 301 13.31 1.85 -34.68
CA GLY A 301 13.05 3.01 -35.55
C GLY A 301 11.81 2.83 -36.42
N SER A 302 11.19 1.64 -36.40
CA SER A 302 9.97 1.36 -37.17
C SER A 302 8.74 1.82 -36.40
N ALA A 303 7.94 2.70 -37.01
CA ALA A 303 6.76 3.31 -36.38
C ALA A 303 5.73 2.28 -35.86
N CYS A 304 5.65 1.11 -36.51
CA CYS A 304 4.72 0.05 -36.16
C CYS A 304 5.26 -0.93 -35.10
N ASN A 305 6.50 -0.79 -34.65
CA ASN A 305 7.02 -1.64 -33.59
C ASN A 305 6.55 -1.15 -32.20
N ASP A 306 6.35 -2.08 -31.28
CA ASP A 306 5.93 -1.80 -29.90
C ASP A 306 6.94 -1.00 -29.09
N THR A 307 8.22 -1.00 -29.51
CA THR A 307 9.32 -0.23 -28.92
C THR A 307 9.73 0.95 -29.79
N TYR A 308 8.84 1.46 -30.64
CA TYR A 308 9.14 2.62 -31.48
C TYR A 308 9.51 3.83 -30.63
N ARG A 309 10.76 4.29 -30.75
CA ARG A 309 11.35 5.36 -29.91
C ARG A 309 10.87 6.78 -30.21
N GLY A 310 9.97 6.96 -31.16
CA GLY A 310 9.61 8.26 -31.71
C GLY A 310 10.62 8.75 -32.77
N PRO A 311 10.29 9.84 -33.49
CA PRO A 311 11.13 10.40 -34.54
C PRO A 311 12.37 11.13 -34.02
N SER A 312 12.35 11.60 -32.77
CA SER A 312 13.46 12.28 -32.11
C SER A 312 13.38 12.13 -30.59
N ALA A 313 14.50 12.41 -29.92
CA ALA A 313 14.59 12.54 -28.46
C ALA A 313 13.52 13.50 -27.92
N GLY A 314 12.75 13.06 -26.92
CA GLY A 314 11.70 13.85 -26.26
C GLY A 314 10.59 14.34 -27.19
N SER A 315 10.28 13.62 -28.27
CA SER A 315 9.28 14.05 -29.25
C SER A 315 7.85 14.06 -28.71
N GLU A 316 7.52 13.19 -27.76
CA GLU A 316 6.16 13.03 -27.29
C GLU A 316 5.84 14.02 -26.15
N PRO A 317 4.69 14.70 -26.20
CA PRO A 317 4.35 15.73 -25.21
C PRO A 317 4.19 15.17 -23.79
N GLU A 318 3.82 13.90 -23.65
CA GLU A 318 3.79 13.22 -22.35
C GLU A 318 5.17 13.15 -21.72
N ILE A 319 6.20 12.85 -22.53
CA ILE A 319 7.59 12.82 -22.07
C ILE A 319 8.12 14.23 -21.81
N GLN A 320 7.80 15.21 -22.66
CA GLN A 320 8.19 16.60 -22.42
C GLN A 320 7.66 17.11 -21.07
N ALA A 321 6.42 16.77 -20.73
CA ALA A 321 5.82 17.13 -19.44
C ALA A 321 6.53 16.43 -18.27
N LEU A 322 6.78 15.12 -18.38
CA LEU A 322 7.45 14.35 -17.33
C LEU A 322 8.88 14.85 -17.10
N GLU A 323 9.67 15.05 -18.16
CA GLU A 323 11.04 15.55 -18.06
C GLU A 323 11.10 16.94 -17.44
N SER A 324 10.21 17.85 -17.89
CA SER A 324 10.11 19.19 -17.34
C SER A 324 9.76 19.16 -15.85
N TYR A 325 8.88 18.24 -15.46
CA TYR A 325 8.53 18.05 -14.06
C TYR A 325 9.72 17.54 -13.24
N VAL A 326 10.41 16.49 -13.69
CA VAL A 326 11.60 15.94 -13.01
C VAL A 326 12.69 17.00 -12.83
N ARG A 327 13.00 17.77 -13.88
CA ARG A 327 13.97 18.89 -13.81
C ARG A 327 13.53 20.01 -12.87
N SER A 328 12.23 20.14 -12.61
CA SER A 328 11.71 21.10 -11.62
C SER A 328 11.87 20.64 -10.16
N LEU A 329 12.01 19.33 -9.93
CA LEU A 329 12.12 18.75 -8.59
C LEU A 329 13.56 18.81 -8.06
N TRP A 330 14.54 18.58 -8.94
CA TRP A 330 15.95 18.42 -8.56
C TRP A 330 16.91 19.16 -9.49
N PRO A 331 17.98 19.77 -8.94
CA PRO A 331 19.11 20.21 -9.74
C PRO A 331 19.99 19.01 -10.15
N ASP A 332 20.80 19.18 -11.20
CA ASP A 332 21.90 18.26 -11.49
C ASP A 332 22.93 18.29 -10.34
N ARG A 333 23.21 17.12 -9.77
CA ARG A 333 24.28 16.93 -8.76
C ARG A 333 25.38 15.98 -9.22
N ARG A 334 25.28 15.40 -10.41
CA ARG A 334 26.22 14.40 -10.94
C ARG A 334 27.32 15.04 -11.77
N GLY A 335 26.99 16.05 -12.57
CA GLY A 335 27.90 16.66 -13.55
C GLY A 335 27.67 16.14 -14.97
N PRO A 336 28.31 16.78 -15.98
CA PRO A 336 27.97 16.60 -17.40
C PRO A 336 28.43 15.26 -18.00
N GLY A 337 29.35 14.53 -17.37
CA GLY A 337 29.88 13.28 -17.88
C GLY A 337 28.99 12.09 -17.55
N LYS A 338 28.75 11.17 -18.50
CA LYS A 338 27.98 9.92 -18.26
C LYS A 338 28.56 9.04 -17.14
N ASN A 339 29.83 9.19 -16.80
CA ASN A 339 30.48 8.42 -15.75
C ASN A 339 30.75 9.21 -14.46
N ASP A 340 30.20 10.41 -14.32
CA ASP A 340 30.31 11.17 -13.08
C ASP A 340 29.39 10.56 -12.01
N ALA A 341 29.84 10.54 -10.76
CA ALA A 341 29.04 10.07 -9.63
C ALA A 341 28.35 11.25 -8.94
N ALA A 342 27.08 11.05 -8.55
CA ALA A 342 26.42 11.99 -7.67
C ALA A 342 27.04 11.89 -6.26
N PRO A 343 27.18 13.00 -5.52
CA PRO A 343 27.55 13.00 -4.11
C PRO A 343 26.67 12.04 -3.30
N SER A 344 27.24 11.38 -2.28
CA SER A 344 26.50 10.41 -1.45
C SER A 344 25.35 11.03 -0.65
N ASP A 345 25.37 12.35 -0.46
CA ASP A 345 24.29 13.14 0.16
C ASP A 345 23.24 13.64 -0.85
N THR A 346 23.29 13.17 -2.11
CA THR A 346 22.27 13.49 -3.11
C THR A 346 20.93 12.96 -2.66
N SER A 347 19.98 13.87 -2.45
CA SER A 347 18.63 13.58 -2.00
C SER A 347 17.69 13.43 -3.18
N GLY A 348 16.76 12.49 -3.08
CA GLY A 348 15.73 12.26 -4.08
C GLY A 348 15.70 10.82 -4.56
N ILE A 349 14.51 10.32 -4.81
CA ILE A 349 14.28 9.02 -5.45
C ILE A 349 13.24 9.23 -6.55
N HIS A 350 13.50 8.66 -7.72
CA HIS A 350 12.51 8.49 -8.78
C HIS A 350 12.19 7.01 -8.96
N LEU A 351 10.91 6.63 -8.86
CA LEU A 351 10.43 5.29 -9.15
C LEU A 351 9.50 5.30 -10.37
N ASP A 352 9.84 4.51 -11.39
CA ASP A 352 8.96 4.23 -12.52
C ASP A 352 8.31 2.86 -12.32
N ILE A 353 7.00 2.85 -12.07
CA ILE A 353 6.26 1.63 -11.72
C ILE A 353 5.62 1.05 -12.97
N HIS A 354 6.12 -0.12 -13.35
CA HIS A 354 5.72 -0.91 -14.49
C HIS A 354 5.05 -2.24 -14.09
N SER A 355 4.46 -2.92 -15.05
CA SER A 355 4.21 -4.35 -14.95
C SER A 355 4.52 -5.04 -16.28
N TYR A 356 5.02 -6.25 -16.30
CA TYR A 356 5.24 -7.18 -15.20
C TYR A 356 6.60 -7.85 -15.35
N SER A 357 7.00 -8.65 -14.35
CA SER A 357 8.09 -9.67 -14.37
C SER A 357 8.70 -9.94 -12.99
N GLU A 358 8.16 -9.31 -11.94
CA GLU A 358 8.69 -9.40 -10.58
C GLU A 358 10.16 -8.95 -10.52
N LEU A 359 10.45 -7.75 -11.01
CA LEU A 359 11.80 -7.16 -11.07
C LEU A 359 11.90 -5.85 -10.28
N VAL A 360 13.08 -5.58 -9.74
CA VAL A 360 13.52 -4.26 -9.27
C VAL A 360 14.78 -3.91 -10.04
N LEU A 361 14.70 -2.88 -10.88
CA LEU A 361 15.73 -2.52 -11.85
C LEU A 361 16.38 -1.18 -11.50
N TRP A 362 17.67 -1.04 -11.79
CA TRP A 362 18.42 0.22 -11.66
C TRP A 362 19.38 0.45 -12.84
N PRO A 363 19.80 1.70 -13.09
CA PRO A 363 20.70 2.03 -14.19
C PRO A 363 22.00 1.20 -14.24
N TRP A 364 22.53 0.92 -15.43
CA TRP A 364 22.05 1.34 -16.75
C TRP A 364 21.28 0.24 -17.49
N GLY A 365 20.35 0.63 -18.35
CA GLY A 365 19.75 -0.28 -19.35
C GLY A 365 20.59 -0.46 -20.61
N ASP A 366 21.44 0.51 -20.95
CA ASP A 366 22.12 0.57 -22.26
C ASP A 366 23.52 -0.05 -22.29
N THR A 367 24.07 -0.40 -21.13
CA THR A 367 25.41 -0.99 -20.99
C THR A 367 25.47 -1.91 -19.78
N SER A 368 26.36 -2.91 -19.82
CA SER A 368 26.66 -3.78 -18.68
C SER A 368 27.64 -3.15 -17.69
N GLN A 369 28.22 -2.00 -18.02
CA GLN A 369 29.01 -1.23 -17.06
C GLN A 369 28.09 -0.76 -15.94
N ALA A 370 28.52 -0.92 -14.70
CA ALA A 370 27.77 -0.41 -13.55
C ALA A 370 27.72 1.12 -13.59
N ALA A 371 26.59 1.68 -13.14
CA ALA A 371 26.46 3.10 -12.87
C ALA A 371 27.54 3.59 -11.87
N PRO A 372 27.99 4.85 -11.94
CA PRO A 372 28.97 5.41 -10.99
C PRO A 372 28.57 5.27 -9.51
N ASN A 373 27.27 5.36 -9.19
CA ASN A 373 26.71 5.12 -7.85
C ASN A 373 26.19 3.67 -7.69
N GLY A 374 26.63 2.74 -8.54
CA GLY A 374 26.04 1.43 -8.75
C GLY A 374 25.97 0.55 -7.49
N THR A 375 26.99 0.60 -6.62
CA THR A 375 26.97 -0.14 -5.35
C THR A 375 25.83 0.32 -4.46
N ALA A 376 25.68 1.64 -4.26
CA ALA A 376 24.60 2.18 -3.45
C ALA A 376 23.22 1.93 -4.09
N LEU A 377 23.14 2.01 -5.43
CA LEU A 377 21.92 1.68 -6.15
C LEU A 377 21.51 0.21 -5.95
N GLN A 378 22.46 -0.72 -6.03
CA GLN A 378 22.24 -2.14 -5.78
C GLN A 378 21.78 -2.41 -4.34
N THR A 379 22.42 -1.80 -3.35
CA THR A 379 22.06 -1.96 -1.93
C THR A 379 20.60 -1.57 -1.69
N LEU A 380 20.17 -0.41 -2.19
CA LEU A 380 18.77 0.02 -2.10
C LEU A 380 17.82 -0.83 -2.98
N GLY A 381 18.25 -1.28 -4.16
CA GLY A 381 17.50 -2.21 -4.99
C GLY A 381 17.20 -3.54 -4.28
N ARG A 382 18.18 -4.08 -3.55
CA ARG A 382 18.02 -5.28 -2.73
C ARG A 382 17.19 -5.06 -1.47
N LYS A 383 17.20 -3.85 -0.89
CA LYS A 383 16.25 -3.45 0.16
C LYS A 383 14.82 -3.50 -0.35
N PHE A 384 14.54 -2.89 -1.51
CA PHE A 384 13.20 -2.96 -2.11
C PHE A 384 12.77 -4.39 -2.42
N ALA A 385 13.68 -5.18 -2.99
CA ALA A 385 13.41 -6.58 -3.32
C ALA A 385 13.16 -7.48 -2.10
N LEU A 386 13.58 -7.08 -0.90
CA LEU A 386 13.27 -7.82 0.34
C LEU A 386 11.76 -7.83 0.60
N PHE A 387 11.09 -6.69 0.42
CA PHE A 387 9.67 -6.54 0.71
C PHE A 387 8.80 -7.36 -0.25
N ASN A 388 9.12 -7.30 -1.55
CA ASN A 388 8.28 -7.90 -2.58
C ASN A 388 8.74 -9.29 -3.06
N GLY A 389 9.97 -9.69 -2.75
CA GLY A 389 10.57 -10.94 -3.19
C GLY A 389 10.95 -10.96 -4.67
N TYR A 390 11.00 -9.78 -5.31
CA TYR A 390 11.34 -9.63 -6.73
C TYR A 390 12.83 -9.81 -6.97
N ALA A 391 13.24 -9.98 -8.22
CA ALA A 391 14.64 -10.09 -8.58
C ALA A 391 15.26 -8.69 -8.75
N PRO A 392 16.23 -8.29 -7.91
CA PRO A 392 16.95 -7.03 -8.04
C PRO A 392 18.09 -7.17 -9.05
N GLN A 393 18.16 -6.31 -10.08
CA GLN A 393 19.26 -6.31 -11.04
C GLN A 393 19.44 -4.99 -11.77
N GLN A 394 20.59 -4.80 -12.41
CA GLN A 394 20.76 -3.71 -13.38
C GLN A 394 19.79 -3.90 -14.55
N SER A 395 19.27 -2.80 -15.10
CA SER A 395 18.23 -2.77 -16.14
C SER A 395 18.63 -3.35 -17.51
N ILE A 396 19.80 -3.97 -17.65
CA ILE A 396 20.25 -4.58 -18.91
C ILE A 396 19.74 -6.02 -19.06
N GLY A 397 19.06 -6.29 -20.17
CA GLY A 397 18.52 -7.61 -20.50
C GLY A 397 19.50 -8.49 -21.30
N LEU A 398 18.94 -9.31 -22.21
CA LEU A 398 19.73 -10.05 -23.22
C LEU A 398 20.42 -9.09 -24.21
N TYR A 399 19.77 -7.98 -24.51
CA TYR A 399 20.29 -6.84 -25.26
C TYR A 399 19.89 -5.53 -24.55
N PRO A 400 20.65 -4.44 -24.78
CA PRO A 400 20.46 -3.18 -24.07
C PRO A 400 19.09 -2.54 -24.36
N THR A 401 18.64 -1.65 -23.49
CA THR A 401 17.51 -0.72 -23.70
C THR A 401 18.00 0.72 -23.68
N ASP A 402 17.28 1.65 -24.29
CA ASP A 402 17.68 3.07 -24.32
C ASP A 402 16.50 4.03 -24.29
N GLY A 403 16.78 5.31 -24.00
CA GLY A 403 15.76 6.37 -23.94
C GLY A 403 14.71 6.14 -22.85
N THR A 404 15.11 5.64 -21.67
CA THR A 404 14.25 5.28 -20.53
C THR A 404 14.20 6.37 -19.45
N SER A 405 13.18 6.31 -18.59
CA SER A 405 12.88 7.29 -17.53
C SER A 405 13.99 7.45 -16.49
N ASP A 406 14.72 6.39 -16.18
CA ASP A 406 15.88 6.39 -15.29
C ASP A 406 17.04 7.22 -15.85
N GLY A 407 17.12 7.40 -17.17
CA GLY A 407 18.10 8.22 -17.86
C GLY A 407 18.05 9.70 -17.45
N ILE A 408 16.87 10.33 -17.48
CA ILE A 408 16.75 11.75 -17.09
C ILE A 408 16.90 11.99 -15.59
N SER A 409 16.67 10.96 -14.75
CA SER A 409 16.74 11.12 -13.29
C SER A 409 18.11 10.80 -12.75
N TYR A 410 18.62 9.60 -13.03
CA TYR A 410 19.96 9.23 -12.63
C TYR A 410 21.00 9.78 -13.61
N GLY A 411 20.82 9.55 -14.91
CA GLY A 411 21.82 9.89 -15.91
C GLY A 411 22.02 11.38 -16.12
N GLU A 412 20.96 12.18 -16.08
CA GLU A 412 21.07 13.64 -16.19
C GLU A 412 21.29 14.29 -14.81
N LEU A 413 20.53 13.90 -13.77
CA LEU A 413 20.51 14.66 -12.50
C LEU A 413 21.24 13.99 -11.33
N GLY A 414 21.58 12.70 -11.43
CA GLY A 414 22.19 11.94 -10.33
C GLY A 414 21.23 11.52 -9.22
N VAL A 415 19.92 11.59 -9.46
CA VAL A 415 18.89 11.15 -8.52
C VAL A 415 18.79 9.62 -8.53
N ALA A 416 18.64 8.98 -7.38
CA ALA A 416 18.50 7.53 -7.31
C ALA A 416 17.21 7.09 -8.06
N ALA A 417 17.37 6.34 -9.15
CA ALA A 417 16.27 5.98 -10.04
C ALA A 417 16.11 4.46 -10.13
N TYR A 418 14.86 3.99 -10.09
CA TYR A 418 14.51 2.57 -10.16
C TYR A 418 13.27 2.33 -11.00
N THR A 419 13.21 1.14 -11.60
CA THR A 419 12.02 0.61 -12.24
C THR A 419 11.53 -0.62 -11.49
N PHE A 420 10.24 -0.67 -11.14
CA PHE A 420 9.62 -1.88 -10.57
C PHE A 420 8.75 -2.55 -11.63
N GLU A 421 8.91 -3.85 -11.84
CA GLU A 421 8.07 -4.65 -12.73
C GLU A 421 7.13 -5.53 -11.91
N LEU A 422 5.88 -5.08 -11.72
CA LEU A 422 4.93 -5.71 -10.79
C LEU A 422 4.31 -6.99 -11.34
N GLY A 423 4.19 -8.02 -10.51
CA GLY A 423 3.38 -9.20 -10.83
C GLY A 423 3.87 -9.97 -12.05
N THR A 424 2.95 -10.65 -12.73
CA THR A 424 3.26 -11.64 -13.77
C THR A 424 2.43 -11.52 -15.05
N GLN A 425 1.48 -10.60 -15.13
CA GLN A 425 0.70 -10.32 -16.34
C GLN A 425 0.25 -8.86 -16.36
N PHE A 426 -0.01 -8.29 -17.54
CA PHE A 426 -0.48 -6.89 -17.63
C PHE A 426 -1.85 -6.68 -16.99
N PHE A 427 -2.78 -7.60 -17.23
CA PHE A 427 -4.14 -7.56 -16.72
C PHE A 427 -4.33 -8.48 -15.51
N GLN A 428 -3.57 -8.21 -14.46
CA GLN A 428 -3.57 -9.05 -13.26
C GLN A 428 -4.94 -9.07 -12.57
N SER A 429 -5.39 -10.25 -12.12
CA SER A 429 -6.68 -10.36 -11.43
C SER A 429 -6.69 -9.58 -10.11
N CYS A 430 -7.87 -9.10 -9.71
CA CYS A 430 -8.04 -8.38 -8.45
C CYS A 430 -7.64 -9.20 -7.23
N THR A 431 -7.87 -10.52 -7.25
CA THR A 431 -7.43 -11.42 -6.18
C THR A 431 -5.91 -11.41 -6.03
N VAL A 432 -5.16 -11.49 -7.12
CA VAL A 432 -3.69 -11.45 -7.08
C VAL A 432 -3.20 -10.08 -6.64
N TYR A 433 -3.85 -9.00 -7.11
CA TYR A 433 -3.51 -7.66 -6.68
C TYR A 433 -3.65 -7.48 -5.16
N GLN A 434 -4.83 -7.78 -4.63
CA GLN A 434 -5.15 -7.57 -3.20
C GLN A 434 -4.34 -8.48 -2.29
N ASN A 435 -4.14 -9.75 -2.67
CA ASN A 435 -3.54 -10.74 -1.77
C ASN A 435 -2.02 -10.87 -1.95
N THR A 436 -1.45 -10.41 -3.07
CA THR A 436 -0.03 -10.61 -3.38
C THR A 436 0.67 -9.31 -3.74
N ILE A 437 0.22 -8.57 -4.76
CA ILE A 437 0.99 -7.41 -5.27
C ILE A 437 0.98 -6.26 -4.27
N LYS A 438 -0.20 -5.81 -3.84
CA LYS A 438 -0.34 -4.69 -2.91
C LYS A 438 0.39 -4.91 -1.57
N PRO A 439 0.12 -5.98 -0.80
CA PRO A 439 0.72 -6.15 0.53
C PRO A 439 2.25 -6.32 0.49
N LYS A 440 2.81 -6.73 -0.65
CA LYS A 440 4.24 -6.93 -0.84
C LYS A 440 4.97 -5.70 -1.37
N ASN A 441 4.32 -4.87 -2.21
CA ASN A 441 4.97 -3.71 -2.83
C ASN A 441 4.69 -2.39 -2.10
N LEU A 442 3.55 -2.24 -1.40
CA LEU A 442 3.26 -1.04 -0.62
C LEU A 442 4.35 -0.77 0.45
N PRO A 443 4.86 -1.76 1.20
CA PRO A 443 5.98 -1.55 2.13
C PRO A 443 7.26 -1.03 1.46
N ALA A 444 7.54 -1.42 0.20
CA ALA A 444 8.70 -0.92 -0.54
C ALA A 444 8.55 0.57 -0.89
N LEU A 445 7.34 1.02 -1.26
CA LEU A 445 7.07 2.44 -1.52
C LEU A 445 7.16 3.28 -0.24
N ILE A 446 6.67 2.74 0.89
CA ILE A 446 6.84 3.36 2.22
C ILE A 446 8.33 3.47 2.55
N TYR A 447 9.11 2.41 2.33
CA TYR A 447 10.55 2.43 2.56
C TYR A 447 11.26 3.49 1.71
N ALA A 448 10.92 3.61 0.43
CA ALA A 448 11.45 4.66 -0.44
C ALA A 448 11.19 6.05 0.15
N ALA A 449 9.97 6.30 0.63
CA ALA A 449 9.61 7.57 1.25
C ALA A 449 10.33 7.82 2.58
N LYS A 450 10.75 6.77 3.31
CA LYS A 450 11.56 6.91 4.52
C LYS A 450 13.01 7.33 4.22
N VAL A 451 13.61 6.79 3.16
CA VAL A 451 15.07 6.93 2.90
C VAL A 451 15.43 8.01 1.88
N VAL A 452 14.44 8.68 1.30
CA VAL A 452 14.60 9.66 0.20
C VAL A 452 15.53 10.85 0.51
N ARG A 453 15.80 11.13 1.79
CA ARG A 453 16.78 12.14 2.21
C ARG A 453 18.20 11.80 1.79
N THR A 454 18.60 10.54 1.95
CA THR A 454 19.98 10.07 1.73
C THR A 454 19.97 8.64 1.16
N PRO A 455 19.40 8.44 -0.04
CA PRO A 455 19.18 7.12 -0.65
C PRO A 455 20.48 6.36 -0.95
N TYR A 456 21.61 7.05 -1.10
CA TYR A 456 22.89 6.39 -1.35
C TYR A 456 23.63 5.90 -0.10
N THR A 457 23.12 6.19 1.11
CA THR A 457 23.77 5.80 2.36
C THR A 457 22.82 5.10 3.32
N THR A 458 21.66 5.68 3.61
CA THR A 458 20.71 5.18 4.61
C THR A 458 20.26 3.73 4.41
N PRO A 459 20.02 3.26 3.17
CA PRO A 459 19.61 1.87 2.93
C PRO A 459 20.67 0.83 3.30
N GLY A 460 21.93 1.23 3.50
CA GLY A 460 23.00 0.34 3.95
C GLY A 460 23.05 0.11 5.46
N GLY A 461 22.18 0.75 6.24
CA GLY A 461 22.15 0.60 7.70
C GLY A 461 20.97 -0.25 8.22
N PRO A 462 20.90 -0.45 9.55
CA PRO A 462 19.92 -1.34 10.17
C PRO A 462 18.51 -0.75 10.16
N ASP A 463 17.50 -1.56 9.85
CA ASP A 463 16.09 -1.15 9.89
C ASP A 463 15.48 -1.41 11.28
N ILE A 464 14.54 -0.54 11.67
CA ILE A 464 13.78 -0.67 12.91
C ILE A 464 12.44 -1.34 12.65
N SER A 465 12.16 -2.43 13.37
CA SER A 465 10.89 -3.16 13.39
C SER A 465 10.40 -3.37 14.83
N ASN A 466 9.14 -3.81 14.98
CA ASN A 466 8.52 -4.07 16.29
C ASN A 466 8.61 -2.90 17.29
N LEU A 467 8.59 -1.66 16.78
CA LEU A 467 8.63 -0.46 17.61
C LEU A 467 7.34 -0.34 18.42
N ALA A 468 7.48 -0.30 19.75
CA ALA A 468 6.35 -0.20 20.68
C ALA A 468 6.70 0.70 21.87
N LEU A 469 5.67 1.33 22.42
CA LEU A 469 5.72 2.08 23.68
C LEU A 469 4.85 1.36 24.70
N SER A 470 5.34 1.21 25.94
CA SER A 470 4.65 0.47 27.00
C SER A 470 3.35 1.12 27.44
N GLY A 471 2.40 0.29 27.89
CA GLY A 471 1.11 0.75 28.42
C GLY A 471 0.26 1.44 27.35
N ASN A 472 -0.50 2.46 27.75
CA ASN A 472 -1.35 3.24 26.84
C ASN A 472 -0.62 4.47 26.30
N ALA A 473 0.71 4.46 26.19
CA ALA A 473 1.49 5.64 25.81
C ALA A 473 1.11 6.21 24.44
N SER A 474 0.62 5.40 23.50
CA SER A 474 0.13 5.87 22.19
C SER A 474 -1.27 6.50 22.23
N SER A 475 -2.04 6.25 23.28
CA SER A 475 -3.41 6.74 23.48
C SER A 475 -3.54 7.76 24.62
N GLY A 476 -2.53 7.86 25.50
CA GLY A 476 -2.38 8.91 26.50
C GLY A 476 -1.87 8.38 27.84
N VAL A 477 -0.82 9.02 28.37
CA VAL A 477 -0.31 8.82 29.73
C VAL A 477 -0.12 10.15 30.46
N PRO A 478 -0.31 10.21 31.79
CA PRO A 478 -0.02 11.40 32.55
C PRO A 478 1.44 11.85 32.38
N ALA A 479 1.66 13.16 32.40
CA ALA A 479 3.02 13.70 32.46
C ALA A 479 3.73 13.18 33.72
N GLY A 480 4.98 12.75 33.55
CA GLY A 480 5.77 12.11 34.61
C GLY A 480 5.68 10.58 34.63
N THR A 481 4.78 9.95 33.87
CA THR A 481 4.79 8.50 33.65
C THR A 481 6.06 8.09 32.92
N LEU A 482 6.82 7.13 33.46
CA LEU A 482 7.95 6.54 32.76
C LEU A 482 7.42 5.56 31.70
N VAL A 483 7.76 5.80 30.43
CA VAL A 483 7.34 4.94 29.31
C VAL A 483 8.54 4.15 28.82
N THR A 484 8.43 2.83 28.73
CA THR A 484 9.44 1.99 28.10
C THR A 484 9.21 1.93 26.60
N LEU A 485 10.25 2.21 25.82
CA LEU A 485 10.34 2.00 24.38
C LEU A 485 11.04 0.67 24.13
N SER A 486 10.45 -0.18 23.30
CA SER A 486 11.08 -1.41 22.80
C SER A 486 11.06 -1.43 21.27
N ALA A 487 12.12 -1.98 20.67
CA ALA A 487 12.19 -2.18 19.22
C ALA A 487 13.16 -3.31 18.85
N THR A 488 13.24 -3.66 17.57
CA THR A 488 14.26 -4.54 17.01
C THR A 488 15.01 -3.79 15.91
N ALA A 489 16.32 -3.69 16.01
CA ALA A 489 17.18 -3.23 14.91
C ALA A 489 17.74 -4.43 14.16
N SER A 490 17.72 -4.43 12.83
CA SER A 490 18.37 -5.48 12.05
C SER A 490 19.06 -4.96 10.80
N ASP A 491 20.30 -5.37 10.63
CA ASP A 491 21.11 -5.13 9.43
C ASP A 491 21.05 -6.29 8.43
N LEU A 492 20.15 -7.27 8.64
CA LEU A 492 20.00 -8.43 7.76
C LEU A 492 19.03 -8.20 6.60
N GLY A 493 18.36 -7.05 6.55
CA GLY A 493 17.24 -6.81 5.66
C GLY A 493 17.66 -6.54 4.21
N PHE A 494 18.21 -7.51 3.50
CA PHE A 494 18.51 -7.39 2.06
C PHE A 494 18.07 -8.65 1.31
N SER A 495 17.52 -8.49 0.12
CA SER A 495 17.28 -9.62 -0.77
C SER A 495 18.61 -10.29 -1.14
N THR A 496 18.64 -11.62 -1.06
CA THR A 496 19.77 -12.44 -1.52
C THR A 496 19.58 -12.96 -2.95
N ARG A 497 18.51 -12.51 -3.63
CA ARG A 497 18.32 -12.81 -5.06
C ARG A 497 19.33 -11.97 -5.85
N ASN A 498 20.04 -12.61 -6.77
CA ASN A 498 21.10 -11.99 -7.58
C ASN A 498 22.22 -11.35 -6.73
N GLY A 499 22.73 -12.10 -5.75
CA GLY A 499 23.92 -11.78 -4.94
C GLY A 499 23.62 -11.42 -3.48
N THR A 500 24.61 -10.92 -2.75
CA THR A 500 24.51 -10.63 -1.30
C THR A 500 25.06 -9.24 -0.95
N GLU A 501 24.52 -8.64 0.11
CA GLU A 501 25.03 -7.38 0.68
C GLU A 501 25.88 -7.66 1.93
N PRO A 502 26.94 -6.88 2.18
CA PRO A 502 27.63 -6.93 3.47
C PRO A 502 26.65 -6.53 4.56
N THR A 503 26.67 -7.27 5.66
CA THR A 503 25.82 -7.02 6.83
C THR A 503 26.70 -7.00 8.07
N GLN A 504 26.44 -6.04 8.93
CA GLN A 504 27.29 -5.61 10.02
C GLN A 504 26.56 -5.77 11.35
N ASN A 505 27.30 -5.87 12.44
CA ASN A 505 26.69 -5.83 13.76
C ASN A 505 26.10 -4.43 14.00
N VAL A 506 24.95 -4.36 14.65
CA VAL A 506 24.43 -3.11 15.19
C VAL A 506 25.39 -2.64 16.28
N THR A 507 25.72 -1.35 16.32
CA THR A 507 26.66 -0.77 17.31
C THR A 507 26.06 0.35 18.15
N ALA A 508 24.95 0.94 17.71
CA ALA A 508 24.23 1.95 18.45
C ALA A 508 22.76 2.00 18.01
N ALA A 509 21.90 2.44 18.91
CA ALA A 509 20.55 2.85 18.58
C ALA A 509 20.15 4.06 19.43
N GLU A 510 19.29 4.90 18.88
CA GLU A 510 18.88 6.14 19.53
C GLU A 510 17.45 6.50 19.16
N TYR A 511 16.82 7.29 20.03
CA TYR A 511 15.54 7.90 19.79
C TYR A 511 15.58 9.42 19.95
N TYR A 512 14.60 10.09 19.36
CA TYR A 512 14.38 11.53 19.45
C TYR A 512 12.90 11.80 19.73
N ILE A 513 12.58 12.90 20.39
CA ILE A 513 11.20 13.34 20.63
C ILE A 513 10.96 14.64 19.88
N ASP A 514 9.91 14.67 19.08
CA ASP A 514 9.38 15.77 18.25
C ASP A 514 10.29 16.30 17.14
N LYS A 515 11.60 16.32 17.34
CA LYS A 515 12.58 16.74 16.34
C LYS A 515 13.28 15.55 15.72
N ALA A 516 13.23 15.44 14.41
CA ALA A 516 13.97 14.44 13.66
C ALA A 516 15.50 14.68 13.77
N PRO A 517 16.35 13.66 13.53
CA PRO A 517 17.80 13.73 13.80
C PRO A 517 18.57 14.81 13.03
N TRP A 518 18.03 15.31 11.92
CA TRP A 518 18.65 16.35 11.10
C TRP A 518 18.22 17.78 11.48
N GLU A 519 17.29 17.93 12.42
CA GLU A 519 16.76 19.23 12.80
C GLU A 519 17.61 19.93 13.85
N SER A 520 17.63 21.26 13.78
CA SER A 520 18.37 22.07 14.75
C SER A 520 17.82 21.89 16.17
N GLY A 521 18.72 21.55 17.09
CA GLY A 521 18.39 21.28 18.50
C GLY A 521 17.68 19.94 18.74
N ALA A 522 17.72 19.00 17.78
CA ALA A 522 17.38 17.61 18.04
C ALA A 522 18.36 17.01 19.06
N GLN A 523 17.84 16.24 20.02
CA GLN A 523 18.63 15.60 21.07
C GLN A 523 18.54 14.08 20.94
N ALA A 524 19.67 13.45 20.70
CA ALA A 524 19.77 12.00 20.61
C ALA A 524 19.74 11.37 22.00
N MET A 525 18.79 10.48 22.23
CA MET A 525 18.69 9.70 23.46
C MET A 525 19.08 8.24 23.18
N PRO A 526 20.10 7.69 23.84
CA PRO A 526 20.59 6.35 23.53
C PRO A 526 19.59 5.28 23.96
N LEU A 527 19.39 4.29 23.09
CA LEU A 527 18.75 3.02 23.43
C LEU A 527 19.81 2.00 23.82
N GLN A 528 19.44 1.09 24.71
CA GLN A 528 20.30 0.00 25.16
C GLN A 528 19.91 -1.30 24.45
N PRO A 529 20.89 -2.17 24.15
CA PRO A 529 20.61 -3.53 23.71
C PRO A 529 19.92 -4.30 24.85
N LEU A 530 18.90 -5.09 24.52
CA LEU A 530 18.05 -5.79 25.49
C LEU A 530 18.84 -6.85 26.30
N ASP A 531 19.85 -7.46 25.69
CA ASP A 531 20.75 -8.42 26.31
C ASP A 531 21.97 -7.77 26.99
N GLY A 532 22.07 -6.44 26.95
CA GLY A 532 23.16 -5.66 27.53
C GLY A 532 24.39 -5.50 26.66
N SER A 533 24.43 -5.98 25.41
CA SER A 533 25.57 -5.76 24.50
C SER A 533 25.19 -5.73 23.02
N PHE A 534 25.66 -4.71 22.30
CA PHE A 534 25.59 -4.67 20.84
C PHE A 534 26.62 -5.64 20.22
N ASN A 535 26.21 -6.89 20.00
CA ASN A 535 27.08 -8.01 19.60
C ASN A 535 26.60 -8.78 18.35
N GLY A 536 25.43 -8.43 17.81
CA GLY A 536 24.78 -9.12 16.71
C GLY A 536 24.34 -8.20 15.58
N LYS A 537 23.96 -8.83 14.45
CA LYS A 537 23.37 -8.14 13.27
C LYS A 537 21.89 -7.82 13.47
N THR A 538 21.27 -8.42 14.48
CA THR A 538 19.92 -8.13 14.92
C THR A 538 19.95 -7.97 16.43
N GLU A 539 19.40 -6.86 16.90
CA GLU A 539 19.44 -6.48 18.31
C GLU A 539 18.05 -6.08 18.81
N GLY A 540 17.67 -6.64 19.96
CA GLY A 540 16.55 -6.12 20.72
C GLY A 540 16.96 -4.80 21.36
N LEU A 541 16.11 -3.79 21.31
CA LEU A 541 16.38 -2.47 21.86
C LEU A 541 15.39 -2.14 22.98
N THR A 542 15.88 -1.49 24.02
CA THR A 542 15.06 -0.96 25.12
C THR A 542 15.55 0.41 25.58
N GLY A 543 14.63 1.26 26.02
CA GLY A 543 14.94 2.55 26.60
C GLY A 543 13.77 3.10 27.40
N ASN A 544 14.04 4.04 28.30
CA ASN A 544 13.01 4.73 29.06
C ASN A 544 12.86 6.18 28.57
N ILE A 545 11.63 6.56 28.26
CA ILE A 545 11.23 7.91 27.94
C ILE A 545 10.67 8.55 29.22
N ALA A 546 11.41 9.53 29.76
CA ALA A 546 10.90 10.37 30.83
C ALA A 546 9.91 11.37 30.22
N THR A 547 8.63 11.26 30.59
CA THR A 547 7.60 12.20 30.12
C THR A 547 7.48 13.46 30.98
N THR A 548 8.36 13.61 31.98
CA THR A 548 8.43 14.82 32.79
C THR A 548 8.87 15.98 31.91
N GLY A 549 8.09 17.07 31.90
CA GLY A 549 8.40 18.27 31.12
C GLY A 549 7.93 18.23 29.66
N LEU A 550 7.39 17.11 29.18
CA LEU A 550 6.66 17.08 27.91
C LEU A 550 5.32 17.80 28.08
N LEU A 551 4.97 18.61 27.09
CA LEU A 551 3.70 19.34 27.09
C LEU A 551 2.52 18.38 26.85
N PRO A 552 1.31 18.68 27.33
CA PRO A 552 0.14 17.90 26.94
C PRO A 552 -0.05 17.92 25.43
N GLY A 553 -0.29 16.75 24.83
CA GLY A 553 -0.47 16.60 23.39
C GLY A 553 0.17 15.34 22.83
N LYS A 554 0.20 15.28 21.50
CA LYS A 554 0.83 14.20 20.75
C LYS A 554 2.27 14.58 20.41
N HIS A 555 3.18 13.67 20.69
CA HIS A 555 4.60 13.73 20.41
C HIS A 555 4.99 12.63 19.42
N THR A 556 5.96 12.90 18.56
CA THR A 556 6.52 11.91 17.65
C THR A 556 7.84 11.40 18.20
N VAL A 557 7.93 10.10 18.43
CA VAL A 557 9.17 9.44 18.85
C VAL A 557 9.82 8.80 17.64
N TYR A 558 10.96 9.33 17.21
CA TYR A 558 11.76 8.81 16.11
C TYR A 558 12.78 7.81 16.63
N VAL A 559 13.03 6.72 15.90
CA VAL A 559 14.02 5.70 16.27
C VAL A 559 14.85 5.32 15.05
N ARG A 560 16.17 5.21 15.24
CA ARG A 560 17.12 4.66 14.26
C ARG A 560 18.23 3.89 14.94
N ALA A 561 18.94 3.07 14.15
CA ALA A 561 20.11 2.33 14.58
C ALA A 561 21.28 2.54 13.61
N ARG A 562 22.50 2.30 14.12
CA ARG A 562 23.77 2.38 13.39
C ARG A 562 24.47 1.04 13.43
N ASP A 563 25.03 0.65 12.32
CA ASP A 563 25.82 -0.57 12.20
C ASP A 563 27.33 -0.36 12.54
N ALA A 564 28.14 -1.39 12.36
CA ALA A 564 29.59 -1.34 12.58
C ALA A 564 30.36 -0.62 11.47
N SER A 565 29.74 -0.34 10.32
CA SER A 565 30.33 0.53 9.28
C SER A 565 30.12 2.02 9.59
N GLY A 566 29.31 2.35 10.60
CA GLY A 566 28.96 3.72 10.95
C GLY A 566 27.75 4.26 10.19
N THR A 567 27.03 3.40 9.46
CA THR A 567 25.87 3.74 8.65
C THR A 567 24.61 3.71 9.49
N TRP A 568 23.91 4.85 9.53
CA TRP A 568 22.59 4.97 10.15
C TRP A 568 21.50 4.50 9.17
N GLY A 569 20.64 3.58 9.64
CA GLY A 569 19.52 3.07 8.85
C GLY A 569 18.28 3.98 8.85
N ALA A 570 17.20 3.49 8.25
CA ALA A 570 15.95 4.23 8.10
C ALA A 570 15.31 4.58 9.45
N LEU A 571 14.63 5.73 9.51
CA LEU A 571 13.81 6.08 10.67
C LEU A 571 12.50 5.28 10.67
N SER A 572 12.11 4.85 11.86
CA SER A 572 10.73 4.47 12.18
C SER A 572 10.23 5.34 13.32
N ALA A 573 8.93 5.59 13.36
CA ALA A 573 8.34 6.44 14.39
C ALA A 573 7.16 5.78 15.12
N ALA A 574 6.90 6.27 16.32
CA ALA A 574 5.70 5.98 17.10
C ALA A 574 5.13 7.26 17.72
N PHE A 575 3.83 7.30 17.97
CA PHE A 575 3.22 8.39 18.72
C PHE A 575 3.25 8.13 20.22
N LEU A 576 3.65 9.15 20.97
CA LEU A 576 3.53 9.25 22.41
C LEU A 576 2.52 10.36 22.72
N VAL A 577 1.50 10.09 23.54
CA VAL A 577 0.48 11.07 23.90
C VAL A 577 0.59 11.37 25.39
N ILE A 578 0.78 12.65 25.71
CA ILE A 578 0.82 13.17 27.07
C ILE A 578 -0.51 13.83 27.40
N GLY A 579 -1.17 13.34 28.45
CA GLY A 579 -2.46 13.83 28.89
C GLY A 579 -3.16 12.80 29.77
N SER A 580 -4.36 13.12 30.26
CA SER A 580 -5.27 12.06 30.72
C SER A 580 -5.57 11.21 29.49
N GLY A 581 -5.00 10.00 29.40
CA GLY A 581 -5.43 9.04 28.39
C GLY A 581 -6.94 8.81 28.45
N PRO A 582 -7.54 8.10 27.48
CA PRO A 582 -8.89 7.59 27.68
C PRO A 582 -8.91 6.92 29.06
N VAL A 583 -9.83 7.38 29.91
CA VAL A 583 -9.97 6.88 31.28
C VAL A 583 -9.95 5.36 31.17
N GLN A 584 -8.96 4.71 31.79
CA GLN A 584 -9.07 3.26 31.97
C GLN A 584 -10.35 3.05 32.76
N PRO A 585 -11.38 2.46 32.16
CA PRO A 585 -12.69 2.49 32.77
C PRO A 585 -12.64 1.65 34.05
N ASN A 586 -12.86 2.29 35.21
CA ASN A 586 -12.76 1.61 36.50
C ASN A 586 -14.10 0.96 36.82
N TYR A 587 -14.32 -0.23 36.28
CA TYR A 587 -15.54 -0.99 36.54
C TYR A 587 -15.68 -1.30 38.03
N CYS A 588 -16.91 -1.15 38.54
CA CYS A 588 -17.23 -1.53 39.91
C CYS A 588 -16.87 -2.99 40.19
N SER A 589 -16.45 -3.29 41.43
CA SER A 589 -16.21 -4.66 41.87
C SER A 589 -17.50 -5.47 41.87
N ALA A 590 -17.46 -6.70 41.38
CA ALA A 590 -18.56 -7.67 41.48
C ALA A 590 -18.01 -9.07 41.72
N ALA A 591 -18.63 -9.82 42.64
CA ALA A 591 -18.24 -11.20 42.96
C ALA A 591 -19.38 -11.91 43.69
N SER A 592 -19.35 -13.24 43.76
CA SER A 592 -20.15 -13.99 44.73
C SER A 592 -19.39 -14.18 46.06
N GLY A 593 -20.08 -14.64 47.10
CA GLY A 593 -19.50 -15.09 48.37
C GLY A 593 -19.14 -16.57 48.34
N ASN A 594 -19.77 -17.35 47.45
CA ASN A 594 -19.56 -18.77 47.27
C ASN A 594 -19.90 -19.15 45.81
N ALA A 595 -18.98 -19.88 45.16
CA ALA A 595 -19.14 -20.48 43.84
C ALA A 595 -18.87 -21.99 43.84
N ASN A 596 -18.66 -22.59 45.02
CA ASN A 596 -18.30 -24.01 45.14
C ASN A 596 -19.46 -24.94 44.82
N ASP A 597 -20.69 -24.47 45.02
CA ASP A 597 -21.91 -25.25 44.81
C ASP A 597 -22.41 -25.11 43.36
N GLU A 598 -22.29 -23.92 42.77
CA GLU A 598 -22.65 -23.59 41.39
C GLU A 598 -21.72 -22.52 40.78
N TRP A 599 -21.40 -22.68 39.50
CA TRP A 599 -20.55 -21.73 38.78
C TRP A 599 -20.84 -21.67 37.27
N ILE A 600 -20.27 -20.68 36.59
CA ILE A 600 -20.32 -20.55 35.14
C ILE A 600 -19.25 -21.46 34.56
N SER A 601 -19.64 -22.57 33.93
CA SER A 601 -18.67 -23.50 33.35
C SER A 601 -18.26 -23.19 31.93
N GLN A 602 -19.10 -22.43 31.21
CA GLN A 602 -18.80 -22.01 29.86
C GLN A 602 -19.62 -20.79 29.42
N VAL A 603 -18.93 -19.81 28.83
CA VAL A 603 -19.52 -18.70 28.07
C VAL A 603 -19.15 -18.85 26.61
N SER A 604 -20.13 -18.78 25.71
CA SER A 604 -19.90 -18.75 24.25
C SER A 604 -20.63 -17.58 23.61
N LEU A 605 -19.91 -16.83 22.78
CA LEU A 605 -20.34 -15.60 22.11
C LEU A 605 -19.90 -15.64 20.65
N GLY A 606 -20.83 -15.82 19.71
CA GLY A 606 -20.47 -16.07 18.31
C GLY A 606 -19.55 -17.28 18.17
N SER A 607 -18.36 -17.09 17.59
CA SER A 607 -17.31 -18.11 17.47
C SER A 607 -16.40 -18.24 18.70
N PHE A 608 -16.51 -17.33 19.67
CA PHE A 608 -15.74 -17.38 20.91
C PHE A 608 -16.36 -18.37 21.90
N SER A 609 -15.52 -19.14 22.59
CA SER A 609 -15.94 -20.02 23.68
C SER A 609 -14.86 -20.09 24.75
N ARG A 610 -15.28 -19.97 26.01
CA ARG A 610 -14.39 -20.04 27.17
C ARG A 610 -15.00 -20.95 28.22
N SER A 611 -14.22 -21.92 28.69
CA SER A 611 -14.56 -22.76 29.83
C SER A 611 -13.81 -22.33 31.10
N SER A 612 -14.46 -22.50 32.24
CA SER A 612 -14.03 -22.02 33.55
C SER A 612 -14.46 -23.00 34.65
N GLY A 613 -13.77 -22.91 35.80
CA GLY A 613 -14.11 -23.65 37.01
C GLY A 613 -14.65 -22.70 38.08
N ALA A 614 -15.15 -23.26 39.19
CA ALA A 614 -15.71 -22.51 40.30
C ALA A 614 -14.78 -21.39 40.80
N SER A 615 -15.23 -20.14 40.65
CA SER A 615 -14.60 -18.96 41.23
C SER A 615 -15.67 -17.94 41.60
N THR A 616 -15.42 -17.14 42.64
CA THR A 616 -16.34 -16.05 43.00
C THR A 616 -16.29 -14.88 42.01
N TYR A 617 -15.15 -14.71 41.34
CA TYR A 617 -14.93 -13.76 40.25
C TYR A 617 -13.79 -14.25 39.35
N SER A 618 -13.97 -14.13 38.03
CA SER A 618 -12.95 -14.49 37.03
C SER A 618 -12.69 -13.32 36.06
N ASP A 619 -11.42 -12.92 35.92
CA ASP A 619 -10.97 -11.88 34.97
C ASP A 619 -10.40 -12.52 33.70
N PHE A 620 -11.22 -12.60 32.66
CA PHE A 620 -10.89 -13.10 31.32
C PHE A 620 -10.72 -11.96 30.31
N THR A 621 -10.23 -10.81 30.76
CA THR A 621 -9.85 -9.73 29.86
C THR A 621 -8.67 -10.09 28.98
N GLU A 622 -8.56 -9.44 27.83
CA GLU A 622 -7.45 -9.62 26.90
C GLU A 622 -6.09 -9.36 27.59
N ALA A 623 -6.04 -8.42 28.54
CA ALA A 623 -4.85 -8.16 29.34
C ALA A 623 -4.41 -9.34 30.23
N ARG A 624 -5.34 -10.25 30.58
CA ARG A 624 -5.06 -11.47 31.37
C ARG A 624 -4.86 -12.71 30.53
N ILE A 625 -5.64 -12.85 29.45
CA ILE A 625 -5.71 -14.10 28.68
C ILE A 625 -5.23 -13.98 27.23
N GLY A 626 -4.82 -12.79 26.79
CA GLY A 626 -4.30 -12.54 25.44
C GLY A 626 -5.34 -12.61 24.32
N GLN A 627 -6.63 -12.58 24.65
CA GLN A 627 -7.73 -12.74 23.69
C GLN A 627 -8.90 -11.79 24.00
N ALA A 628 -9.43 -11.14 22.97
CA ALA A 628 -10.68 -10.39 23.03
C ALA A 628 -11.80 -11.12 22.26
N VAL A 629 -13.05 -10.88 22.66
CA VAL A 629 -14.25 -11.41 22.00
C VAL A 629 -14.73 -10.43 20.94
N ASN A 630 -14.73 -10.82 19.67
CA ASN A 630 -15.24 -9.94 18.61
C ASN A 630 -16.76 -9.97 18.60
N LEU A 631 -17.39 -8.79 18.70
CA LEU A 631 -18.84 -8.61 18.62
C LEU A 631 -19.15 -7.69 17.45
N GLN A 632 -20.09 -8.09 16.60
CA GLN A 632 -20.55 -7.24 15.51
C GLN A 632 -21.72 -6.37 15.99
N ARG A 633 -21.80 -5.12 15.49
CA ARG A 633 -23.05 -4.37 15.60
C ARG A 633 -24.20 -5.17 14.99
N GLY A 634 -25.31 -5.28 15.73
CA GLY A 634 -26.38 -6.23 15.43
C GLY A 634 -26.34 -7.44 16.35
N SER A 635 -26.79 -8.60 15.85
CA SER A 635 -27.07 -9.78 16.68
C SER A 635 -25.85 -10.70 16.81
N ASN A 636 -25.49 -11.04 18.05
CA ASN A 636 -24.43 -11.99 18.38
C ASN A 636 -25.03 -13.14 19.20
N SER A 637 -24.80 -14.39 18.82
CA SER A 637 -25.35 -15.54 19.54
C SER A 637 -24.68 -15.74 20.90
N LEU A 638 -25.47 -15.98 21.94
CA LEU A 638 -25.04 -16.19 23.33
C LEU A 638 -25.44 -17.58 23.82
N ARG A 639 -24.50 -18.30 24.43
CA ARG A 639 -24.74 -19.56 25.16
C ARG A 639 -23.98 -19.58 26.48
N LEU A 640 -24.71 -19.74 27.58
CA LEU A 640 -24.21 -19.75 28.96
C LEU A 640 -24.50 -21.12 29.59
N THR A 641 -23.48 -21.76 30.17
CA THR A 641 -23.59 -23.12 30.70
C THR A 641 -23.31 -23.12 32.21
N PRO A 642 -24.32 -23.40 33.06
CA PRO A 642 -24.08 -23.62 34.49
C PRO A 642 -23.39 -24.96 34.73
N GLN A 643 -22.70 -25.08 35.84
CA GLN A 643 -22.27 -26.37 36.41
C GLN A 643 -22.47 -26.36 37.93
N PHE A 644 -22.70 -27.55 38.49
CA PHE A 644 -23.00 -27.76 39.90
C PHE A 644 -22.09 -28.83 40.49
N ALA A 645 -21.60 -28.63 41.70
CA ALA A 645 -20.77 -29.64 42.39
C ALA A 645 -21.59 -30.84 42.90
N GLY A 646 -22.89 -30.65 43.13
CA GLY A 646 -23.79 -31.69 43.62
C GLY A 646 -25.24 -31.42 43.25
N SER A 647 -25.98 -30.76 44.14
CA SER A 647 -27.38 -30.39 43.90
C SER A 647 -27.50 -29.41 42.73
N VAL A 648 -28.56 -29.57 41.94
CA VAL A 648 -28.84 -28.70 40.80
C VAL A 648 -29.73 -27.53 41.24
N TYR A 649 -29.27 -26.30 41.01
CA TYR A 649 -29.96 -25.07 41.41
C TYR A 649 -30.46 -24.28 40.20
N ASN A 650 -31.52 -23.49 40.38
CA ASN A 650 -32.01 -22.60 39.34
C ASN A 650 -31.32 -21.23 39.48
N GLU A 651 -30.65 -20.80 38.42
CA GLU A 651 -29.81 -19.61 38.39
C GLU A 651 -30.39 -18.51 37.52
N TYR A 652 -30.31 -17.26 37.98
CA TYR A 652 -30.58 -16.10 37.15
C TYR A 652 -29.30 -15.62 36.47
N TRP A 653 -29.44 -15.15 35.24
CA TRP A 653 -28.33 -14.71 34.40
C TRP A 653 -28.55 -13.30 33.91
N LYS A 654 -27.48 -12.49 33.93
CA LYS A 654 -27.42 -11.22 33.22
C LYS A 654 -26.09 -11.02 32.52
N VAL A 655 -26.12 -10.27 31.42
CA VAL A 655 -24.93 -9.85 30.68
C VAL A 655 -25.00 -8.34 30.42
N TRP A 656 -23.92 -7.64 30.76
CA TRP A 656 -23.73 -6.23 30.46
C TRP A 656 -22.56 -6.01 29.52
N VAL A 657 -22.65 -4.98 28.68
CA VAL A 657 -21.54 -4.48 27.86
C VAL A 657 -21.48 -2.96 28.00
N ASP A 658 -20.30 -2.44 28.32
CA ASP A 658 -20.03 -1.01 28.36
C ASP A 658 -19.96 -0.46 26.92
N LEU A 659 -21.09 0.00 26.41
CA LEU A 659 -21.29 0.36 25.00
C LEU A 659 -20.75 1.76 24.67
N ASN A 660 -20.64 2.62 25.68
CA ASN A 660 -20.19 4.00 25.52
C ASN A 660 -18.73 4.23 25.96
N LYS A 661 -18.11 3.23 26.61
CA LYS A 661 -16.73 3.19 27.10
C LYS A 661 -16.43 4.14 28.24
N ASP A 662 -17.40 4.38 29.12
CA ASP A 662 -17.22 5.28 30.27
C ASP A 662 -16.84 4.56 31.57
N GLY A 663 -16.93 3.24 31.60
CA GLY A 663 -16.46 2.42 32.71
C GLY A 663 -17.47 2.03 33.74
N ASP A 664 -18.76 2.15 33.43
CA ASP A 664 -19.79 1.49 34.20
C ASP A 664 -20.71 0.61 33.32
N PHE A 665 -21.79 0.13 33.92
CA PHE A 665 -22.80 -0.74 33.29
C PHE A 665 -24.22 -0.25 33.60
N THR A 666 -24.33 0.98 34.09
CA THR A 666 -25.57 1.53 34.67
C THR A 666 -26.40 2.27 33.64
N ASP A 667 -25.84 2.47 32.45
CA ASP A 667 -26.50 3.17 31.37
C ASP A 667 -27.64 2.37 30.73
N ALA A 668 -28.58 3.15 30.18
CA ALA A 668 -29.71 2.59 29.47
C ALA A 668 -29.25 1.88 28.18
N GLY A 669 -29.46 0.57 28.13
CA GLY A 669 -29.14 -0.27 26.98
C GLY A 669 -27.85 -1.08 27.12
N GLU A 670 -27.14 -0.99 28.25
CA GLU A 670 -25.94 -1.77 28.50
C GLU A 670 -26.22 -3.15 29.10
N GLU A 671 -27.37 -3.33 29.75
CA GLU A 671 -27.92 -4.65 30.08
C GLU A 671 -28.46 -5.31 28.79
N LEU A 672 -27.62 -6.12 28.15
CA LEU A 672 -27.92 -6.72 26.85
C LEU A 672 -28.65 -8.07 26.95
N PHE A 673 -28.58 -8.73 28.10
CA PHE A 673 -29.29 -9.97 28.32
C PHE A 673 -29.70 -10.12 29.78
N THR A 674 -30.94 -10.57 29.99
CA THR A 674 -31.46 -11.01 31.28
C THR A 674 -32.30 -12.26 31.06
N SER A 675 -32.03 -13.33 31.82
CA SER A 675 -32.86 -14.54 31.81
C SER A 675 -34.27 -14.21 32.31
N THR A 676 -35.31 -14.67 31.60
CA THR A 676 -36.71 -14.41 31.97
C THR A 676 -37.17 -15.07 33.27
N ARG A 677 -36.44 -16.10 33.71
CA ARG A 677 -36.62 -16.83 34.96
C ARG A 677 -35.29 -17.50 35.34
N ALA A 678 -35.20 -17.98 36.58
CA ALA A 678 -34.10 -18.82 36.99
C ALA A 678 -34.11 -20.16 36.23
N LEU A 679 -32.94 -20.63 35.81
CA LEU A 679 -32.76 -21.84 35.00
C LEU A 679 -31.59 -22.67 35.54
N SER A 680 -31.75 -23.98 35.60
CA SER A 680 -30.72 -24.96 35.99
C SER A 680 -30.01 -25.62 34.82
N THR A 681 -30.32 -25.17 33.60
CA THR A 681 -29.80 -25.73 32.35
C THR A 681 -29.17 -24.63 31.49
N VAL A 682 -28.53 -25.03 30.39
CA VAL A 682 -27.92 -24.11 29.43
C VAL A 682 -28.90 -23.02 29.01
N VAL A 683 -28.44 -21.77 29.09
CA VAL A 683 -29.18 -20.59 28.67
C VAL A 683 -28.69 -20.15 27.30
N ASN A 684 -29.60 -20.01 26.35
CA ASN A 684 -29.31 -19.49 25.01
C ASN A 684 -30.00 -18.13 24.83
N GLY A 685 -29.36 -17.23 24.11
CA GLY A 685 -29.87 -15.89 23.81
C GLY A 685 -29.11 -15.24 22.67
N ASN A 686 -29.39 -13.95 22.44
CA ASN A 686 -28.62 -13.11 21.54
C ASN A 686 -28.29 -11.79 22.25
N LEU A 687 -27.06 -11.30 22.09
CA LEU A 687 -26.68 -9.94 22.43
C LEU A 687 -26.88 -9.05 21.20
N VAL A 688 -27.75 -8.05 21.31
CA VAL A 688 -27.98 -7.08 20.23
C VAL A 688 -27.18 -5.82 20.51
N ILE A 689 -26.07 -5.63 19.80
CA ILE A 689 -25.22 -4.45 19.92
C ILE A 689 -25.84 -3.31 19.08
N PRO A 690 -26.23 -2.17 19.70
CA PRO A 690 -26.84 -1.06 18.98
C PRO A 690 -25.91 -0.47 17.90
N ALA A 691 -26.48 0.02 16.81
CA ALA A 691 -25.72 0.65 15.73
C ALA A 691 -24.90 1.87 16.19
N GLY A 692 -25.33 2.54 17.28
CA GLY A 692 -24.64 3.67 17.89
C GLY A 692 -23.55 3.32 18.91
N ALA A 693 -23.30 2.04 19.20
CA ALA A 693 -22.26 1.64 20.14
C ALA A 693 -20.86 2.06 19.64
N ALA A 694 -19.98 2.48 20.54
CA ALA A 694 -18.62 2.90 20.19
C ALA A 694 -17.79 1.69 19.68
N THR A 695 -17.11 1.82 18.53
CA THR A 695 -16.25 0.76 17.99
C THR A 695 -14.98 0.58 18.81
N GLY A 696 -14.38 -0.60 18.74
CA GLY A 696 -13.12 -0.96 19.40
C GLY A 696 -13.33 -1.67 20.74
N LYS A 697 -12.24 -1.82 21.51
CA LYS A 697 -12.22 -2.59 22.77
C LYS A 697 -13.02 -1.94 23.91
N THR A 698 -13.77 -2.75 24.67
CA THR A 698 -14.51 -2.39 25.90
C THR A 698 -14.73 -3.64 26.78
N ARG A 699 -15.49 -3.54 27.88
CA ARG A 699 -15.78 -4.64 28.82
C ARG A 699 -17.15 -5.26 28.60
N LEU A 700 -17.21 -6.59 28.75
CA LEU A 700 -18.42 -7.37 28.92
C LEU A 700 -18.37 -8.08 30.29
N ARG A 701 -19.49 -8.10 31.01
CA ARG A 701 -19.67 -8.80 32.29
C ARG A 701 -20.80 -9.82 32.20
N VAL A 702 -20.54 -11.06 32.60
CA VAL A 702 -21.54 -12.13 32.76
C VAL A 702 -21.68 -12.41 34.25
N ALA A 703 -22.91 -12.44 34.76
CA ALA A 703 -23.17 -12.84 36.14
C ALA A 703 -24.25 -13.90 36.22
N MET A 704 -24.00 -14.90 37.07
CA MET A 704 -24.91 -15.97 37.45
C MET A 704 -25.18 -15.88 38.95
N ARG A 705 -26.45 -15.94 39.38
CA ARG A 705 -26.83 -15.80 40.79
C ARG A 705 -28.04 -16.65 41.17
N TYR A 706 -27.93 -17.29 42.33
CA TYR A 706 -28.97 -18.14 42.90
C TYR A 706 -30.16 -17.30 43.40
N ASN A 707 -31.39 -17.76 43.11
CA ASN A 707 -32.68 -17.23 43.59
C ASN A 707 -33.02 -15.76 43.28
N THR A 708 -32.11 -14.94 42.76
CA THR A 708 -32.37 -13.53 42.47
C THR A 708 -31.53 -13.05 41.30
N ALA A 709 -32.07 -12.16 40.47
CA ALA A 709 -31.33 -11.59 39.36
C ALA A 709 -30.06 -10.85 39.85
N PRO A 710 -28.90 -11.07 39.22
CA PRO A 710 -27.69 -10.34 39.56
C PRO A 710 -27.80 -8.86 39.18
N VAL A 711 -26.96 -8.03 39.81
CA VAL A 711 -26.74 -6.61 39.49
C VAL A 711 -25.29 -6.44 39.04
N PRO A 712 -24.95 -5.41 38.26
CA PRO A 712 -23.60 -5.31 37.68
C PRO A 712 -22.52 -5.03 38.71
N CYS A 713 -22.86 -4.54 39.91
CA CYS A 713 -21.92 -4.13 40.94
C CYS A 713 -22.27 -4.74 42.31
N GLY A 714 -21.24 -5.03 43.12
CA GLY A 714 -21.37 -5.50 44.50
C GLY A 714 -21.24 -7.02 44.65
N THR A 715 -21.32 -7.49 45.89
CA THR A 715 -21.20 -8.92 46.23
C THR A 715 -22.56 -9.57 46.47
N PHE A 716 -22.75 -10.80 46.02
CA PHE A 716 -23.94 -11.61 46.31
C PHE A 716 -23.57 -12.98 46.88
N ASN A 717 -24.51 -13.70 47.49
CA ASN A 717 -24.15 -14.86 48.31
C ASN A 717 -23.64 -16.07 47.51
N TYR A 718 -24.30 -16.42 46.40
CA TYR A 718 -24.17 -17.70 45.69
C TYR A 718 -24.23 -17.46 44.17
N GLY A 719 -23.28 -18.04 43.43
CA GLY A 719 -23.11 -17.90 41.96
C GLY A 719 -21.69 -17.49 41.55
N GLU A 720 -21.54 -16.82 40.40
CA GLU A 720 -20.23 -16.36 39.88
C GLU A 720 -20.37 -15.12 38.98
N VAL A 721 -19.29 -14.34 38.87
CA VAL A 721 -19.14 -13.22 37.91
C VAL A 721 -17.90 -13.44 37.04
N GLU A 722 -18.03 -13.24 35.74
CA GLU A 722 -16.92 -13.29 34.78
C GLU A 722 -16.85 -12.01 33.93
N ASP A 723 -15.65 -11.48 33.75
CA ASP A 723 -15.38 -10.30 32.94
C ASP A 723 -14.54 -10.62 31.70
N TYR A 724 -14.89 -10.03 30.55
CA TYR A 724 -14.23 -10.25 29.26
C TYR A 724 -13.90 -8.92 28.57
N THR A 725 -12.81 -8.87 27.81
CA THR A 725 -12.61 -7.79 26.82
C THR A 725 -13.36 -8.16 25.55
N VAL A 726 -14.25 -7.27 25.09
CA VAL A 726 -14.91 -7.38 23.78
C VAL A 726 -14.35 -6.33 22.84
N ASN A 727 -14.26 -6.65 21.55
CA ASN A 727 -13.97 -5.70 20.47
C ASN A 727 -15.23 -5.51 19.63
N ILE A 728 -15.81 -4.30 19.64
CA ILE A 728 -17.02 -3.99 18.86
C ILE A 728 -16.61 -3.54 17.46
N GLU A 729 -17.05 -4.30 16.45
CA GLU A 729 -16.79 -4.07 15.01
C GLU A 729 -17.99 -3.44 14.28
#